data_AF-A0A2P2GM02-F1
#
_entry.id   AF-A0A2P2GM02-F1
#
_cell.length_a   1.000
_cell.length_b   1.000
_cell.length_c   1.000
_cell.angle_alpha   90.00
_cell.angle_beta   90.00
_cell.angle_gamma   90.00
#
_symmetry.space_group_name_H-M   'P 1'
#
loop_
_entity.id
_entity.type
_entity.pdbx_description
1 polymer ?
#
loop_
_entity_poly.entity_id
_entity_poly.type
_entity_poly.pdbx_seq_one_letter_code
_entity_poly.pdbx_strand_id
1 'polypeptide(L)'
;MIPSRARRILSSLLLVVTLTAAAAGTATAGSSQPIQPDSQTSPARNDAETSPSSRSTDSFLRKVGRIASSDRTHLPAPTKTRPAKASSKETCEPTPAGSRERRAGAVQACVTTSTTPVPLSGPRAFAAQPSAADSGSCTIIDPGKWWFGRFGYCIYGLTVLYTLKDSNGKVIGTGTLNVSSSAVLSATDTKWNELVTVTMTEATGAVTTLNVKFRAICTAGCTVTKPAPWLGTTGTLIKGKVASGNVSYSSSPAAGTKVDFTTSYEMYVTAPGTQVTDPNASWSNPEKIRCDDAVRDTTNPTGTPAPGCVVPGVMPVVRMSDAPGAPGAGAAAAGYLWAQNKLADGWGRAKPLTRAKNDVDARAARTCGSFKARTDIIPTDTCDAFPFAATHEGGLDGAVCAEVIPSYSTGGWDIYELKGDANAPCLRAHVPAADKQAAASQLSEGYTSQRVLEAEQFKVDVSGSTAEPQAACLNNAPAGALPSGNGWIRNSTNPVLQVNKTTTPPGPPGTRAATAQACLGVATGDGSPAAGDITGWQDAQEFARLNSPGTQLARCHLIANILGGKGGTADGGPDNLVPCWQYGMNTGTPSMRTYEAVAQKAVKEPKDGGILGPNDAVFYQVTPDYRDSSSTIPQGVTMTARVERSDGTSQPLFPDIYITNTKGNTGLLDLGN
;
A
#
# COMPACT_ATOMS: atom_id res chain seq x y z
N MET A 1 21.65 -54.21 44.89
CA MET A 1 20.57 -54.98 44.24
C MET A 1 20.32 -54.38 42.87
N ILE A 2 20.39 -55.21 41.82
CA ILE A 2 20.39 -54.90 40.37
C ILE A 2 18.94 -55.07 39.85
N PRO A 3 18.45 -54.26 38.88
CA PRO A 3 18.38 -54.64 37.44
C PRO A 3 18.84 -53.50 36.50
N SER A 4 19.84 -53.68 35.62
CA SER A 4 19.82 -54.26 34.24
C SER A 4 19.20 -53.34 33.17
N ARG A 5 20.03 -52.58 32.42
CA ARG A 5 20.44 -52.77 30.98
C ARG A 5 19.33 -52.50 29.94
N ALA A 6 19.51 -51.93 28.75
CA ALA A 6 20.55 -51.21 27.97
C ALA A 6 19.87 -50.93 26.58
N ARG A 7 19.99 -49.77 25.91
CA ARG A 7 20.92 -49.39 24.81
C ARG A 7 20.31 -48.13 24.15
N ARG A 8 21.02 -46.99 24.11
CA ARG A 8 21.77 -46.39 22.97
C ARG A 8 21.03 -46.35 21.62
N ILE A 9 20.88 -45.13 21.07
CA ILE A 9 21.52 -44.63 19.83
C ILE A 9 21.47 -43.08 19.84
N LEU A 10 22.64 -42.44 19.66
CA LEU A 10 22.83 -41.03 19.33
C LEU A 10 22.86 -40.87 17.81
N SER A 11 22.45 -39.71 17.27
CA SER A 11 23.11 -39.07 16.12
C SER A 11 22.73 -37.60 16.03
N SER A 12 23.73 -36.74 16.25
CA SER A 12 23.73 -35.31 15.93
C SER A 12 24.34 -35.16 14.54
N LEU A 13 23.66 -34.48 13.62
CA LEU A 13 24.17 -34.23 12.27
C LEU A 13 24.73 -32.80 12.19
N LEU A 14 26.03 -32.71 11.99
CA LEU A 14 26.80 -31.50 11.67
C LEU A 14 26.96 -31.46 10.14
N LEU A 15 26.51 -30.41 9.46
CA LEU A 15 26.69 -30.26 8.01
C LEU A 15 27.90 -29.37 7.74
N VAL A 16 28.93 -29.97 7.14
CA VAL A 16 30.13 -29.31 6.58
C VAL A 16 29.88 -29.10 5.09
N VAL A 17 30.03 -27.87 4.60
CA VAL A 17 30.02 -27.54 3.16
C VAL A 17 31.46 -27.34 2.71
N THR A 18 31.94 -28.22 1.84
CA THR A 18 33.23 -28.14 1.15
C THR A 18 33.09 -27.36 -0.17
N LEU A 19 33.93 -26.34 -0.36
CA LEU A 19 34.23 -25.74 -1.67
C LEU A 19 35.18 -26.66 -2.45
N THR A 20 34.87 -26.94 -3.71
CA THR A 20 35.83 -27.45 -4.70
C THR A 20 36.00 -26.44 -5.82
N ALA A 21 37.26 -26.05 -6.03
CA ALA A 21 37.73 -25.32 -7.19
C ALA A 21 38.05 -26.31 -8.33
N ALA A 22 37.77 -25.92 -9.57
CA ALA A 22 38.36 -26.53 -10.75
C ALA A 22 38.64 -25.43 -11.79
N ALA A 23 39.91 -25.37 -12.20
CA ALA A 23 40.42 -24.56 -13.29
C ALA A 23 40.86 -25.50 -14.43
N ALA A 24 40.67 -25.07 -15.69
CA ALA A 24 41.61 -25.20 -16.82
C ALA A 24 40.89 -25.03 -18.17
N GLY A 25 41.52 -24.32 -19.11
CA GLY A 25 41.22 -24.46 -20.55
C GLY A 25 41.43 -23.21 -21.40
N THR A 26 42.66 -22.98 -21.85
CA THR A 26 43.10 -21.99 -22.87
C THR A 26 43.07 -22.55 -24.30
N ALA A 27 42.78 -21.72 -25.31
CA ALA A 27 43.28 -21.76 -26.71
C ALA A 27 42.67 -20.60 -27.54
N THR A 28 43.39 -19.51 -27.82
CA THR A 28 44.17 -19.15 -29.04
C THR A 28 43.42 -18.68 -30.30
N ALA A 29 43.93 -17.54 -30.80
CA ALA A 29 43.58 -16.68 -31.93
C ALA A 29 43.50 -17.29 -33.35
N GLY A 30 42.85 -16.55 -34.26
CA GLY A 30 43.00 -16.69 -35.71
C GLY A 30 42.27 -15.58 -36.50
N SER A 31 43.04 -14.66 -37.07
CA SER A 31 42.66 -13.54 -37.93
C SER A 31 42.28 -13.94 -39.37
N SER A 32 41.43 -13.16 -40.06
CA SER A 32 41.69 -12.50 -41.38
C SER A 32 40.42 -12.22 -42.20
N GLN A 33 40.27 -10.95 -42.59
CA GLN A 33 39.57 -10.44 -43.80
C GLN A 33 40.49 -10.62 -45.04
N PRO A 34 40.14 -10.23 -46.31
CA PRO A 34 38.99 -9.46 -46.84
C PRO A 34 38.39 -10.04 -48.15
N ILE A 35 37.41 -9.34 -48.76
CA ILE A 35 37.39 -8.87 -50.18
C ILE A 35 35.96 -8.37 -50.54
N GLN A 36 35.87 -7.07 -50.85
CA GLN A 36 34.87 -6.38 -51.72
C GLN A 36 35.31 -6.54 -53.19
N PRO A 37 34.52 -6.27 -54.27
CA PRO A 37 33.69 -5.07 -54.49
C PRO A 37 32.37 -5.42 -55.27
N ASP A 38 31.48 -4.56 -55.78
CA ASP A 38 31.64 -3.32 -56.55
C ASP A 38 30.26 -2.69 -56.89
N SER A 39 30.26 -1.38 -57.16
CA SER A 39 29.40 -0.62 -58.14
C SER A 39 27.86 -0.51 -57.91
N GLN A 40 27.12 0.54 -58.30
CA GLN A 40 27.33 1.86 -58.92
C GLN A 40 25.97 2.64 -58.95
N THR A 41 26.04 3.98 -58.82
CA THR A 41 25.23 5.07 -59.46
C THR A 41 23.68 5.22 -59.32
N SER A 42 23.26 6.26 -58.56
CA SER A 42 22.51 7.52 -58.92
C SER A 42 21.44 7.58 -60.04
N PRO A 43 20.60 8.67 -60.16
CA PRO A 43 20.06 9.67 -59.19
C PRO A 43 18.55 10.01 -59.38
N ALA A 44 17.93 10.79 -58.47
CA ALA A 44 16.88 11.78 -58.83
C ALA A 44 16.63 12.81 -57.69
N ARG A 45 16.50 14.08 -58.10
CA ARG A 45 16.19 15.28 -57.30
C ARG A 45 14.68 15.35 -56.97
N ASN A 46 14.32 15.92 -55.82
CA ASN A 46 13.67 17.24 -55.70
C ASN A 46 13.29 17.55 -54.24
N ASP A 47 13.62 18.78 -53.87
CA ASP A 47 12.85 19.75 -53.07
C ASP A 47 12.39 19.44 -51.64
N ALA A 48 12.91 20.28 -50.74
CA ALA A 48 12.20 21.01 -49.69
C ALA A 48 11.17 20.26 -48.83
N GLU A 49 11.53 19.95 -47.59
CA GLU A 49 10.78 20.38 -46.41
C GLU A 49 11.44 19.89 -45.11
N THR A 50 11.47 20.79 -44.11
CA THR A 50 11.50 20.52 -42.66
C THR A 50 12.50 19.49 -42.14
N SER A 51 13.55 19.98 -41.48
CA SER A 51 14.34 19.22 -40.52
C SER A 51 13.44 18.40 -39.58
N PRO A 52 13.56 17.07 -39.54
CA PRO A 52 13.05 16.34 -38.40
C PRO A 52 14.04 16.60 -37.26
N SER A 53 13.61 17.42 -36.30
CA SER A 53 14.11 17.36 -34.93
C SER A 53 14.14 15.90 -34.52
N SER A 54 15.34 15.30 -34.49
CA SER A 54 15.59 14.06 -33.79
C SER A 54 15.33 14.31 -32.31
N ARG A 55 14.07 14.15 -31.90
CA ARG A 55 13.71 14.00 -30.48
C ARG A 55 14.44 12.74 -30.01
N SER A 56 15.59 12.92 -29.38
CA SER A 56 16.07 11.96 -28.39
C SER A 56 14.94 11.83 -27.36
N THR A 57 14.32 10.66 -27.31
CA THR A 57 13.44 10.22 -26.23
C THR A 57 14.27 9.90 -24.98
N ASP A 58 15.10 10.85 -24.53
CA ASP A 58 15.60 10.83 -23.17
C ASP A 58 14.46 11.29 -22.27
N SER A 59 13.74 10.29 -21.77
CA SER A 59 12.78 10.42 -20.70
C SER A 59 13.51 10.99 -19.48
N PHE A 60 13.45 12.31 -19.31
CA PHE A 60 13.94 12.96 -18.10
C PHE A 60 13.09 12.48 -16.92
N LEU A 61 13.69 11.63 -16.10
CA LEU A 61 13.23 11.25 -14.77
C LEU A 61 12.68 12.47 -14.03
N ARG A 62 11.37 12.46 -13.75
CA ARG A 62 10.66 13.60 -13.16
C ARG A 62 10.07 13.18 -11.81
N LYS A 63 10.32 13.97 -10.76
CA LYS A 63 9.52 13.90 -9.54
C LYS A 63 8.09 14.34 -9.88
N VAL A 64 7.15 13.40 -9.86
CA VAL A 64 5.74 13.63 -10.28
C VAL A 64 4.79 13.83 -9.10
N GLY A 65 5.28 13.60 -7.89
CA GLY A 65 4.55 13.96 -6.69
C GLY A 65 5.18 13.44 -5.42
N ARG A 66 4.63 13.91 -4.31
CA ARG A 66 4.81 13.36 -2.98
C ARG A 66 3.48 12.79 -2.52
N ILE A 67 3.50 11.65 -1.86
CA ILE A 67 2.32 11.13 -1.17
C ILE A 67 2.32 11.78 0.22
N ALA A 68 1.62 12.91 0.36
CA ALA A 68 1.39 13.52 1.66
C ALA A 68 0.36 12.68 2.43
N SER A 69 0.75 12.17 3.61
CA SER A 69 -0.07 11.34 4.49
C SER A 69 -0.96 12.15 5.44
N SER A 70 -0.73 13.47 5.57
CA SER A 70 -1.54 14.31 6.44
C SER A 70 -3.02 14.25 6.03
N ASP A 71 -3.87 13.82 6.98
CA ASP A 71 -5.32 13.64 6.91
C ASP A 71 -5.89 12.41 6.19
N ARG A 72 -5.28 11.23 6.33
CA ARG A 72 -5.98 9.98 5.95
C ARG A 72 -6.21 9.06 7.14
N THR A 73 -7.33 9.29 7.82
CA THR A 73 -8.00 8.28 8.63
C THR A 73 -8.25 7.04 7.78
N HIS A 74 -7.98 5.84 8.33
CA HIS A 74 -8.33 4.55 7.72
C HIS A 74 -9.69 4.62 7.02
N LEU A 75 -9.82 3.98 5.85
CA LEU A 75 -11.14 3.81 5.26
C LEU A 75 -12.05 3.14 6.28
N PRO A 76 -13.19 3.76 6.66
CA PRO A 76 -14.10 3.13 7.60
C PRO A 76 -14.52 1.79 7.01
N ALA A 77 -14.60 0.76 7.86
CA ALA A 77 -15.01 -0.55 7.42
C ALA A 77 -16.35 -0.42 6.67
N PRO A 78 -16.46 -0.95 5.43
CA PRO A 78 -17.69 -0.84 4.66
C PRO A 78 -18.86 -1.41 5.45
N THR A 79 -19.99 -0.71 5.38
CA THR A 79 -21.22 -1.15 6.02
C THR A 79 -22.37 -1.12 5.04
N LYS A 80 -23.43 -1.86 5.35
CA LYS A 80 -24.65 -1.92 4.55
C LYS A 80 -25.85 -1.91 5.49
N THR A 81 -26.93 -1.25 5.09
CA THR A 81 -28.19 -1.28 5.83
C THR A 81 -29.31 -1.84 4.97
N ARG A 82 -30.22 -2.61 5.57
CA ARG A 82 -31.43 -3.13 4.91
C ARG A 82 -32.63 -3.05 5.84
N PRO A 83 -33.84 -2.77 5.33
CA PRO A 83 -35.05 -2.91 6.15
C PRO A 83 -35.26 -4.37 6.55
N ALA A 84 -35.81 -4.62 7.74
CA ALA A 84 -36.18 -5.98 8.12
C ALA A 84 -37.32 -6.51 7.25
N LYS A 85 -37.23 -7.79 6.86
CA LYS A 85 -38.32 -8.51 6.20
C LYS A 85 -39.18 -9.16 7.27
N ALA A 86 -40.21 -8.46 7.72
CA ALA A 86 -41.15 -8.94 8.74
C ALA A 86 -42.50 -9.32 8.13
N SER A 87 -43.17 -10.33 8.68
CA SER A 87 -44.58 -10.57 8.38
C SER A 87 -45.41 -9.48 9.06
N SER A 88 -45.91 -8.52 8.27
CA SER A 88 -46.81 -7.46 8.77
C SER A 88 -48.25 -7.93 8.97
N LYS A 89 -48.53 -9.23 8.74
CA LYS A 89 -49.87 -9.79 8.91
C LYS A 89 -50.19 -9.90 10.40
N GLU A 90 -51.32 -9.32 10.80
CA GLU A 90 -51.87 -9.51 12.14
C GLU A 90 -52.31 -10.97 12.31
N THR A 91 -51.81 -11.63 13.34
CA THR A 91 -52.18 -13.00 13.71
C THR A 91 -52.97 -12.94 15.01
N CYS A 92 -54.24 -13.36 14.97
CA CYS A 92 -55.14 -13.33 16.12
C CYS A 92 -55.52 -14.73 16.60
N GLU A 93 -55.54 -14.93 17.91
CA GLU A 93 -56.01 -16.15 18.55
C GLU A 93 -57.09 -15.85 19.60
N PRO A 94 -58.04 -16.76 19.85
CA PRO A 94 -58.99 -16.60 20.96
C PRO A 94 -58.28 -16.55 22.31
N THR A 95 -58.68 -15.62 23.18
CA THR A 95 -58.18 -15.60 24.56
C THR A 95 -58.71 -16.79 25.35
N PRO A 96 -57.89 -17.48 26.18
CA PRO A 96 -58.34 -18.64 26.93
C PRO A 96 -59.53 -18.36 27.85
N ALA A 97 -60.45 -19.32 27.95
CA ALA A 97 -61.57 -19.23 28.89
C ALA A 97 -61.07 -19.14 30.34
N GLY A 98 -61.65 -18.22 31.13
CA GLY A 98 -61.28 -18.02 32.53
C GLY A 98 -60.01 -17.20 32.79
N SER A 99 -59.27 -16.80 31.74
CA SER A 99 -58.08 -15.95 31.85
C SER A 99 -58.40 -14.56 32.38
N ARG A 100 -57.40 -13.84 32.89
CA ARG A 100 -57.58 -12.46 33.36
C ARG A 100 -58.07 -11.55 32.24
N GLU A 101 -57.54 -11.75 31.05
CA GLU A 101 -57.86 -11.01 29.83
C GLU A 101 -59.31 -11.27 29.42
N ARG A 102 -59.77 -12.53 29.47
CA ARG A 102 -61.17 -12.91 29.21
C ARG A 102 -62.12 -12.27 30.22
N ARG A 103 -61.73 -12.20 31.50
CA ARG A 103 -62.49 -11.49 32.56
C ARG A 103 -62.51 -9.97 32.36
N ALA A 104 -61.48 -9.42 31.73
CA ALA A 104 -61.42 -8.02 31.34
C ALA A 104 -62.19 -7.71 30.03
N GLY A 105 -62.87 -8.70 29.45
CA GLY A 105 -63.70 -8.54 28.26
C GLY A 105 -62.99 -8.86 26.93
N ALA A 106 -61.74 -9.32 26.95
CA ALA A 106 -61.03 -9.69 25.73
C ALA A 106 -61.59 -10.99 25.17
N VAL A 107 -61.87 -11.05 23.86
CA VAL A 107 -62.19 -12.32 23.19
C VAL A 107 -61.10 -12.82 22.26
N GLN A 108 -60.21 -11.93 21.82
CA GLN A 108 -59.10 -12.21 20.93
C GLN A 108 -57.81 -11.49 21.38
N ALA A 109 -56.68 -12.15 21.14
CA ALA A 109 -55.34 -11.61 21.28
C ALA A 109 -54.66 -11.60 19.92
N CYS A 110 -54.20 -10.45 19.46
CA CYS A 110 -53.59 -10.27 18.15
C CYS A 110 -52.14 -9.78 18.26
N VAL A 111 -51.27 -10.29 17.39
CA VAL A 111 -49.86 -9.88 17.29
C VAL A 111 -49.54 -9.39 15.90
N THR A 112 -48.84 -8.26 15.81
CA THR A 112 -48.36 -7.68 14.56
C THR A 112 -46.88 -7.32 14.69
N THR A 113 -46.08 -7.60 13.66
CA THR A 113 -44.68 -7.17 13.58
C THR A 113 -44.57 -5.96 12.67
N SER A 114 -43.85 -4.92 13.11
CA SER A 114 -43.65 -3.67 12.37
C SER A 114 -42.19 -3.24 12.43
N THR A 115 -41.70 -2.71 11.31
CA THR A 115 -40.40 -2.03 11.21
C THR A 115 -40.50 -0.54 11.55
N THR A 116 -41.72 -0.02 11.69
CA THR A 116 -41.97 1.37 12.10
C THR A 116 -42.25 1.40 13.59
N PRO A 117 -41.55 2.25 14.37
CA PRO A 117 -41.89 2.47 15.77
C PRO A 117 -43.34 2.90 15.93
N VAL A 118 -44.02 2.38 16.95
CA VAL A 118 -45.29 2.96 17.39
C VAL A 118 -44.96 4.37 17.95
N PRO A 119 -45.67 5.43 17.53
CA PRO A 119 -45.42 6.78 18.05
C PRO A 119 -45.59 6.79 19.57
N LEU A 120 -44.48 6.98 20.28
CA LEU A 120 -44.43 7.03 21.74
C LEU A 120 -45.12 8.32 22.20
N SER A 121 -45.96 8.20 23.23
CA SER A 121 -46.52 9.36 23.93
C SER A 121 -45.47 9.93 24.89
N GLY A 122 -44.51 10.72 24.38
CA GLY A 122 -43.56 11.52 25.18
C GLY A 122 -42.07 11.30 24.85
N PRO A 123 -41.20 12.29 25.16
CA PRO A 123 -39.78 12.22 24.82
C PRO A 123 -39.02 11.32 25.80
N ARG A 124 -38.30 10.31 25.31
CA ARG A 124 -37.24 9.62 26.05
C ARG A 124 -36.02 9.41 25.16
N ALA A 125 -34.87 9.89 25.66
CA ALA A 125 -33.56 9.52 25.17
C ALA A 125 -33.24 8.09 25.63
N PHE A 126 -32.90 7.21 24.70
CA PHE A 126 -32.31 5.91 25.02
C PHE A 126 -30.80 6.08 25.13
N ALA A 127 -30.24 5.78 26.30
CA ALA A 127 -28.80 5.59 26.44
C ALA A 127 -28.42 4.27 25.76
N ALA A 128 -27.58 4.34 24.73
CA ALA A 128 -26.91 3.18 24.19
C ALA A 128 -26.05 2.54 25.29
N GLN A 129 -26.30 1.28 25.64
CA GLN A 129 -25.33 0.48 26.37
C GLN A 129 -24.64 -0.48 25.40
N PRO A 130 -23.34 -0.28 25.11
CA PRO A 130 -22.51 -1.23 24.40
C PRO A 130 -21.74 -2.11 25.38
N SER A 131 -21.83 -3.43 25.23
CA SER A 131 -20.73 -4.38 25.45
C SER A 131 -21.19 -5.73 24.89
N ALA A 132 -20.55 -6.41 23.96
CA ALA A 132 -19.13 -6.42 23.61
C ALA A 132 -18.96 -6.69 22.09
N ALA A 133 -17.94 -6.05 21.49
CA ALA A 133 -16.98 -6.65 20.55
C ALA A 133 -16.31 -5.57 19.70
N ASP A 134 -14.99 -5.68 19.55
CA ASP A 134 -14.24 -4.92 18.56
C ASP A 134 -14.74 -5.16 17.14
N SER A 135 -14.74 -4.06 16.37
CA SER A 135 -15.00 -3.91 14.92
C SER A 135 -16.44 -3.88 14.40
N GLY A 136 -17.39 -3.40 15.22
CA GLY A 136 -18.66 -2.89 14.68
C GLY A 136 -19.69 -2.62 15.77
N SER A 137 -19.56 -1.51 16.49
CA SER A 137 -20.68 -1.03 17.31
C SER A 137 -21.91 -0.91 16.42
N CYS A 138 -23.02 -1.51 16.82
CA CYS A 138 -24.32 -1.30 16.19
C CYS A 138 -24.75 0.15 16.34
N THR A 139 -24.19 1.04 15.51
CA THR A 139 -24.62 2.43 15.36
C THR A 139 -25.89 2.46 14.53
N ILE A 140 -26.93 1.76 14.98
CA ILE A 140 -28.24 1.81 14.38
C ILE A 140 -28.98 2.98 15.03
N ILE A 141 -29.08 4.07 14.28
CA ILE A 141 -29.89 5.25 14.64
C ILE A 141 -31.35 5.05 14.19
N ASP A 142 -31.58 4.14 13.22
CA ASP A 142 -32.87 3.92 12.58
C ASP A 142 -33.51 2.60 13.04
N PRO A 143 -34.59 2.64 13.85
CA PRO A 143 -35.33 1.46 14.25
C PRO A 143 -35.82 0.62 13.06
N GLY A 144 -35.85 -0.71 13.23
CA GLY A 144 -36.38 -1.65 12.24
C GLY A 144 -35.48 -1.90 11.03
N LYS A 145 -34.26 -1.34 11.01
CA LYS A 145 -33.25 -1.60 9.99
C LYS A 145 -32.15 -2.51 10.52
N TRP A 146 -31.73 -3.44 9.68
CA TRP A 146 -30.50 -4.19 9.86
C TRP A 146 -29.30 -3.35 9.45
N TRP A 147 -28.20 -3.50 10.19
CA TRP A 147 -26.86 -3.08 9.84
C TRP A 147 -25.97 -4.29 9.65
N PHE A 148 -25.08 -4.22 8.66
CA PHE A 148 -24.13 -5.27 8.31
C PHE A 148 -22.74 -4.67 8.16
N GLY A 149 -21.78 -5.25 8.86
CA GLY A 149 -20.37 -5.22 8.53
C GLY A 149 -19.96 -6.57 7.92
N ARG A 150 -18.71 -6.69 7.47
CA ARG A 150 -18.23 -7.96 6.88
C ARG A 150 -18.21 -9.11 7.90
N PHE A 151 -17.94 -8.81 9.16
CA PHE A 151 -17.82 -9.78 10.25
C PHE A 151 -18.87 -9.57 11.34
N GLY A 152 -20.00 -8.94 11.04
CA GLY A 152 -21.04 -8.73 12.04
C GLY A 152 -22.31 -8.17 11.46
N TYR A 153 -23.41 -8.35 12.19
CA TYR A 153 -24.70 -7.82 11.81
C TYR A 153 -25.54 -7.55 13.05
N CYS A 154 -26.49 -6.64 12.91
CA CYS A 154 -27.46 -6.39 13.96
C CYS A 154 -28.73 -5.70 13.46
N ILE A 155 -29.77 -5.77 14.27
CA ILE A 155 -31.01 -5.03 14.14
C ILE A 155 -31.34 -4.39 15.47
N TYR A 156 -31.81 -3.15 15.43
CA TYR A 156 -32.31 -2.45 16.60
C TYR A 156 -33.75 -2.00 16.35
N GLY A 157 -34.59 -2.07 17.37
CA GLY A 157 -35.90 -1.43 17.35
C GLY A 157 -36.95 -2.06 16.45
N LEU A 158 -36.86 -3.37 16.17
CA LEU A 158 -37.98 -4.08 15.54
C LEU A 158 -39.15 -4.12 16.53
N THR A 159 -40.33 -3.68 16.10
CA THR A 159 -41.48 -3.55 17.00
C THR A 159 -42.43 -4.74 16.83
N VAL A 160 -42.83 -5.35 17.94
CA VAL A 160 -43.89 -6.36 17.99
C VAL A 160 -45.00 -5.87 18.91
N LEU A 161 -46.17 -5.67 18.33
CA LEU A 161 -47.35 -5.15 19.02
C LEU A 161 -48.29 -6.29 19.36
N TYR A 162 -48.58 -6.44 20.65
CA TYR A 162 -49.63 -7.32 21.18
C TYR A 162 -50.87 -6.49 21.50
N THR A 163 -52.05 -6.92 21.05
CA THR A 163 -53.32 -6.23 21.28
C THR A 163 -54.38 -7.21 21.79
N LEU A 164 -55.15 -6.79 22.79
CA LEU A 164 -56.37 -7.49 23.24
C LEU A 164 -57.59 -6.78 22.68
N LYS A 165 -58.48 -7.54 22.04
CA LYS A 165 -59.72 -7.03 21.43
C LYS A 165 -60.95 -7.67 22.10
N ASP A 166 -61.98 -6.87 22.34
CA ASP A 166 -63.28 -7.33 22.82
C ASP A 166 -64.14 -7.95 21.70
N SER A 167 -65.38 -8.37 22.02
CA SER A 167 -66.29 -9.01 21.06
C SER A 167 -66.70 -8.12 19.89
N ASN A 168 -66.50 -6.81 19.98
CA ASN A 168 -66.78 -5.84 18.93
C ASN A 168 -65.51 -5.46 18.16
N GLY A 169 -64.38 -6.12 18.41
CA GLY A 169 -63.09 -5.80 17.82
C GLY A 169 -62.42 -4.56 18.42
N LYS A 170 -62.96 -3.98 19.49
CA LYS A 170 -62.38 -2.79 20.13
C LYS A 170 -61.16 -3.19 20.95
N VAL A 171 -60.07 -2.44 20.79
CA VAL A 171 -58.84 -2.64 21.56
C VAL A 171 -59.08 -2.22 23.02
N ILE A 172 -58.81 -3.14 23.95
CA ILE A 172 -58.96 -2.93 25.40
C ILE A 172 -57.64 -3.05 26.18
N GLY A 173 -56.54 -3.34 25.48
CA GLY A 173 -55.19 -3.27 26.02
C GLY A 173 -54.13 -3.56 24.97
N THR A 174 -52.95 -2.97 25.14
CA THR A 174 -51.80 -3.16 24.24
C THR A 174 -50.51 -3.39 25.00
N GLY A 175 -49.61 -4.17 24.42
CA GLY A 175 -48.23 -4.30 24.87
C GLY A 175 -47.28 -4.15 23.70
N THR A 176 -46.33 -3.22 23.81
CA THR A 176 -45.33 -2.95 22.77
C THR A 176 -44.01 -3.57 23.16
N LEU A 177 -43.48 -4.46 22.32
CA LEU A 177 -42.19 -5.08 22.47
C LEU A 177 -41.20 -4.49 21.47
N ASN A 178 -40.00 -4.17 21.93
CA ASN A 178 -38.86 -3.78 21.12
C ASN A 178 -37.86 -4.94 21.09
N VAL A 179 -37.54 -5.42 19.90
CA VAL A 179 -36.62 -6.52 19.66
C VAL A 179 -35.34 -5.96 19.02
N SER A 180 -34.21 -6.36 19.57
CA SER A 180 -32.88 -6.07 19.04
C SER A 180 -32.05 -7.34 19.03
N SER A 181 -31.21 -7.51 18.02
CA SER A 181 -30.23 -8.60 17.99
C SER A 181 -28.90 -8.19 17.36
N SER A 182 -27.83 -8.86 17.75
CA SER A 182 -26.48 -8.59 17.23
C SER A 182 -25.60 -9.83 17.26
N ALA A 183 -24.79 -10.02 16.23
CA ALA A 183 -23.82 -11.11 16.15
C ALA A 183 -22.49 -10.64 15.58
N VAL A 184 -21.42 -11.30 16.02
CA VAL A 184 -20.07 -11.19 15.45
C VAL A 184 -19.69 -12.52 14.83
N LEU A 185 -19.26 -12.46 13.58
CA LEU A 185 -18.75 -13.58 12.81
C LEU A 185 -17.22 -13.62 12.93
N SER A 186 -16.65 -14.82 12.92
CA SER A 186 -15.20 -14.99 12.99
C SER A 186 -14.62 -15.29 11.62
N ALA A 187 -13.48 -14.67 11.29
CA ALA A 187 -12.70 -15.02 10.11
C ALA A 187 -12.10 -16.44 10.22
N THR A 188 -12.03 -17.03 11.43
CA THR A 188 -11.33 -18.29 11.71
C THR A 188 -12.16 -19.28 12.54
N ASP A 189 -13.46 -19.03 12.70
CA ASP A 189 -14.40 -19.96 13.34
C ASP A 189 -15.73 -19.96 12.58
N THR A 190 -16.35 -21.12 12.48
CA THR A 190 -17.66 -21.33 11.85
C THR A 190 -18.80 -21.44 12.85
N LYS A 191 -18.52 -21.18 14.13
CA LYS A 191 -19.50 -21.07 15.21
C LYS A 191 -19.59 -19.62 15.66
N TRP A 192 -20.80 -19.17 15.95
CA TRP A 192 -21.02 -17.84 16.51
C TRP A 192 -22.28 -17.81 17.37
N ASN A 193 -22.36 -16.77 18.20
CA ASN A 193 -23.52 -16.45 19.01
C ASN A 193 -24.18 -15.18 18.48
N GLU A 194 -25.50 -15.14 18.54
CA GLU A 194 -26.28 -13.93 18.34
C GLU A 194 -26.99 -13.59 19.65
N LEU A 195 -26.70 -12.40 20.18
CA LEU A 195 -27.38 -11.85 21.33
C LEU A 195 -28.75 -11.33 20.91
N VAL A 196 -29.80 -11.80 21.58
CA VAL A 196 -31.17 -11.36 21.35
C VAL A 196 -31.68 -10.67 22.61
N THR A 197 -32.25 -9.48 22.44
CA THR A 197 -32.82 -8.69 23.53
C THR A 197 -34.23 -8.25 23.18
N VAL A 198 -35.18 -8.49 24.10
CA VAL A 198 -36.58 -8.10 23.98
C VAL A 198 -36.98 -7.27 25.19
N THR A 199 -37.49 -6.07 24.94
CA THR A 199 -37.92 -5.13 25.98
C THR A 199 -39.39 -4.80 25.80
N MET A 200 -40.19 -4.88 26.87
CA MET A 200 -41.56 -4.36 26.82
C MET A 200 -41.53 -2.85 27.11
N THR A 201 -41.67 -2.03 26.08
CA THR A 201 -41.51 -0.57 26.19
C THR A 201 -42.80 0.11 26.68
N GLU A 202 -43.96 -0.41 26.28
CA GLU A 202 -45.26 0.12 26.66
C GLU A 202 -46.25 -0.99 27.01
N ALA A 203 -47.20 -0.66 27.88
CA ALA A 203 -48.29 -1.51 28.33
C ALA A 203 -49.50 -0.62 28.65
N THR A 204 -50.70 -0.96 28.16
CA THR A 204 -51.94 -0.21 28.41
C THR A 204 -53.12 -1.14 28.68
N GLY A 205 -54.13 -0.60 29.39
CA GLY A 205 -55.41 -1.28 29.62
C GLY A 205 -55.25 -2.63 30.31
N ALA A 206 -55.88 -3.66 29.72
CA ALA A 206 -55.85 -5.02 30.26
C ALA A 206 -54.50 -5.74 30.13
N VAL A 207 -53.55 -5.22 29.33
CA VAL A 207 -52.22 -5.83 29.14
C VAL A 207 -51.25 -5.23 30.17
N THR A 208 -50.89 -6.00 31.19
CA THR A 208 -49.87 -5.59 32.20
C THR A 208 -48.60 -6.41 32.16
N THR A 209 -48.67 -7.62 31.61
CA THR A 209 -47.60 -8.61 31.62
C THR A 209 -47.70 -9.43 30.34
N LEU A 210 -46.56 -9.73 29.72
CA LEU A 210 -46.46 -10.61 28.56
C LEU A 210 -45.41 -11.69 28.80
N ASN A 211 -45.62 -12.83 28.17
CA ASN A 211 -44.69 -13.93 28.11
C ASN A 211 -44.12 -14.01 26.69
N VAL A 212 -42.80 -14.07 26.57
CA VAL A 212 -42.12 -14.25 25.28
C VAL A 212 -41.38 -15.58 25.21
N LYS A 213 -41.50 -16.25 24.06
CA LYS A 213 -40.58 -17.31 23.61
C LYS A 213 -40.00 -16.91 22.27
N PHE A 214 -38.79 -17.38 21.99
CA PHE A 214 -38.06 -17.06 20.78
C PHE A 214 -37.42 -18.31 20.21
N ARG A 215 -37.42 -18.42 18.88
CA ARG A 215 -36.81 -19.52 18.15
C ARG A 215 -36.04 -18.98 16.94
N ALA A 216 -34.75 -19.25 16.93
CA ALA A 216 -33.88 -19.03 15.78
C ALA A 216 -33.94 -20.23 14.83
N ILE A 217 -33.92 -19.93 13.53
CA ILE A 217 -33.90 -20.87 12.41
C ILE A 217 -32.81 -20.42 11.44
N CYS A 218 -32.26 -21.34 10.67
CA CYS A 218 -31.44 -21.00 9.51
C CYS A 218 -31.68 -21.98 8.36
N THR A 219 -31.37 -21.54 7.14
CA THR A 219 -31.49 -22.37 5.93
C THR A 219 -30.36 -23.41 5.85
N ALA A 220 -30.45 -24.32 4.87
CA ALA A 220 -29.45 -25.37 4.63
C ALA A 220 -28.01 -24.81 4.60
N GLY A 221 -27.07 -25.57 5.19
CA GLY A 221 -25.68 -25.15 5.38
C GLY A 221 -25.38 -24.53 6.75
N CYS A 222 -26.41 -24.33 7.58
CA CYS A 222 -26.28 -23.88 8.96
C CYS A 222 -27.11 -24.78 9.90
N THR A 223 -26.60 -24.94 11.13
CA THR A 223 -27.27 -25.62 12.23
C THR A 223 -27.44 -24.65 13.39
N VAL A 224 -28.66 -24.50 13.89
CA VAL A 224 -28.92 -23.75 15.13
C VAL A 224 -28.68 -24.66 16.32
N THR A 225 -27.52 -24.53 16.97
CA THR A 225 -27.10 -25.39 18.08
C THR A 225 -27.77 -25.01 19.40
N LYS A 226 -28.18 -23.75 19.54
CA LYS A 226 -29.03 -23.26 20.63
C LYS A 226 -30.17 -22.41 20.05
N PRO A 227 -31.36 -22.99 19.84
CA PRO A 227 -32.44 -22.32 19.11
C PRO A 227 -33.20 -21.27 19.92
N ALA A 228 -33.17 -21.34 21.25
CA ALA A 228 -33.86 -20.39 22.11
C ALA A 228 -32.87 -19.70 23.06
N PRO A 229 -32.93 -18.36 23.21
CA PRO A 229 -32.04 -17.61 24.09
C PRO A 229 -32.31 -17.91 25.57
N TRP A 230 -33.57 -18.25 25.90
CA TRP A 230 -34.05 -18.61 27.23
C TRP A 230 -34.55 -20.06 27.21
N LEU A 231 -33.91 -20.94 27.99
CA LEU A 231 -34.27 -22.36 28.08
C LEU A 231 -35.34 -22.57 29.16
N GLY A 232 -36.51 -23.12 28.79
CA GLY A 232 -37.54 -23.56 29.73
C GLY A 232 -38.28 -22.47 30.51
N THR A 233 -37.69 -21.28 30.69
CA THR A 233 -38.32 -20.12 31.31
C THR A 233 -38.88 -19.19 30.24
N THR A 234 -40.19 -18.96 30.28
CA THR A 234 -40.81 -17.91 29.47
C THR A 234 -40.29 -16.55 29.96
N GLY A 235 -39.86 -15.69 29.06
CA GLY A 235 -39.44 -14.34 29.42
C GLY A 235 -40.67 -13.54 29.85
N THR A 236 -41.01 -13.58 31.14
CA THR A 236 -42.12 -12.76 31.65
C THR A 236 -41.66 -11.31 31.72
N LEU A 237 -42.27 -10.49 30.86
CA LEU A 237 -42.01 -9.07 30.70
C LEU A 237 -43.15 -8.25 31.30
N ILE A 238 -42.76 -7.22 32.04
CA ILE A 238 -43.61 -6.09 32.43
C ILE A 238 -43.02 -4.84 31.79
N LYS A 239 -43.77 -3.72 31.76
CA LYS A 239 -43.28 -2.46 31.21
C LYS A 239 -41.90 -2.09 31.79
N GLY A 240 -40.93 -1.82 30.92
CA GLY A 240 -39.55 -1.49 31.25
C GLY A 240 -38.61 -2.69 31.49
N LYS A 241 -39.15 -3.92 31.57
CA LYS A 241 -38.32 -5.12 31.78
C LYS A 241 -37.73 -5.62 30.46
N VAL A 242 -36.54 -6.20 30.58
CA VAL A 242 -35.74 -6.75 29.48
C VAL A 242 -35.57 -8.26 29.66
N ALA A 243 -35.73 -9.03 28.58
CA ALA A 243 -35.28 -10.41 28.46
C ALA A 243 -34.11 -10.44 27.47
N SER A 244 -32.98 -11.03 27.85
CA SER A 244 -31.77 -11.07 27.03
C SER A 244 -31.10 -12.44 27.09
N GLY A 245 -30.50 -12.89 26.00
CA GLY A 245 -29.79 -14.17 25.93
C GLY A 245 -29.30 -14.50 24.52
N ASN A 246 -28.42 -15.49 24.42
CA ASN A 246 -27.82 -15.88 23.14
C ASN A 246 -28.55 -17.05 22.47
N VAL A 247 -28.74 -16.96 21.16
CA VAL A 247 -28.87 -18.13 20.29
C VAL A 247 -27.52 -18.45 19.67
N SER A 248 -27.31 -19.71 19.29
CA SER A 248 -26.02 -20.19 18.80
C SER A 248 -26.18 -20.91 17.48
N TYR A 249 -25.22 -20.70 16.60
CA TYR A 249 -25.19 -21.26 15.25
C TYR A 249 -23.85 -21.95 14.99
N SER A 250 -23.85 -22.90 14.06
CA SER A 250 -22.64 -23.51 13.51
C SER A 250 -22.82 -23.83 12.04
N SER A 251 -21.74 -23.76 11.28
CA SER A 251 -21.67 -24.26 9.91
C SER A 251 -20.43 -25.15 9.73
N SER A 252 -20.51 -26.12 8.82
CA SER A 252 -19.41 -27.06 8.56
C SER A 252 -19.20 -27.20 7.04
N PRO A 253 -18.67 -26.16 6.36
CA PRO A 253 -18.34 -26.27 4.94
C PRO A 253 -17.30 -27.37 4.71
N ALA A 254 -17.42 -28.09 3.60
CA ALA A 254 -16.40 -29.05 3.19
C ALA A 254 -15.09 -28.32 2.82
N ALA A 255 -13.96 -29.02 2.89
CA ALA A 255 -12.65 -28.43 2.63
C ALA A 255 -12.60 -27.78 1.23
N GLY A 256 -12.10 -26.54 1.15
CA GLY A 256 -12.04 -25.80 -0.11
C GLY A 256 -13.39 -25.32 -0.68
N THR A 257 -14.49 -25.47 0.06
CA THR A 257 -15.84 -25.08 -0.39
C THR A 257 -16.42 -23.92 0.41
N LYS A 258 -17.58 -23.42 -0.03
CA LYS A 258 -18.37 -22.40 0.68
C LYS A 258 -19.82 -22.86 0.81
N VAL A 259 -20.49 -22.38 1.85
CA VAL A 259 -21.94 -22.50 2.02
C VAL A 259 -22.51 -21.14 2.36
N ASP A 260 -23.62 -20.78 1.70
CA ASP A 260 -24.36 -19.55 1.93
C ASP A 260 -25.73 -19.88 2.54
N PHE A 261 -26.10 -19.21 3.61
CA PHE A 261 -27.38 -19.41 4.29
C PHE A 261 -27.93 -18.09 4.83
N THR A 262 -29.18 -18.11 5.29
CA THR A 262 -29.83 -16.98 5.97
C THR A 262 -30.35 -17.43 7.32
N THR A 263 -30.47 -16.49 8.26
CA THR A 263 -31.13 -16.71 9.55
C THR A 263 -32.54 -16.15 9.52
N SER A 264 -33.45 -16.81 10.21
CA SER A 264 -34.83 -16.37 10.42
C SER A 264 -35.24 -16.60 11.87
N TYR A 265 -36.28 -15.88 12.28
CA TYR A 265 -36.65 -15.77 13.67
C TYR A 265 -38.16 -15.86 13.82
N GLU A 266 -38.58 -16.63 14.82
CA GLU A 266 -39.96 -16.82 15.24
C GLU A 266 -40.08 -16.38 16.70
N MET A 267 -41.06 -15.54 17.00
CA MET A 267 -41.36 -15.11 18.36
C MET A 267 -42.82 -15.43 18.68
N TYR A 268 -43.03 -15.85 19.93
CA TYR A 268 -44.33 -16.20 20.48
C TYR A 268 -44.60 -15.25 21.63
N VAL A 269 -45.61 -14.40 21.48
CA VAL A 269 -46.02 -13.43 22.49
C VAL A 269 -47.37 -13.82 23.05
N THR A 270 -47.46 -14.05 24.36
CA THR A 270 -48.66 -14.57 25.00
C THR A 270 -48.97 -13.84 26.30
N ALA A 271 -50.23 -13.89 26.75
CA ALA A 271 -50.59 -13.53 28.11
C ALA A 271 -50.17 -14.66 29.09
N PRO A 272 -49.87 -14.35 30.37
CA PRO A 272 -49.57 -15.35 31.38
C PRO A 272 -50.63 -16.47 31.44
N GLY A 273 -50.19 -17.74 31.55
CA GLY A 273 -51.08 -18.91 31.60
C GLY A 273 -51.60 -19.40 30.24
N THR A 274 -51.26 -18.72 29.14
CA THR A 274 -51.63 -19.13 27.77
C THR A 274 -50.50 -19.93 27.11
N GLN A 275 -50.84 -21.09 26.52
CA GLN A 275 -49.96 -21.86 25.65
C GLN A 275 -50.28 -21.49 24.20
N VAL A 276 -49.28 -21.02 23.46
CA VAL A 276 -49.39 -20.78 22.02
C VAL A 276 -48.47 -21.79 21.32
N THR A 277 -49.02 -22.50 20.34
CA THR A 277 -48.31 -23.54 19.57
C THR A 277 -47.68 -22.97 18.29
N ASP A 278 -48.24 -21.90 17.72
CA ASP A 278 -47.78 -21.31 16.45
C ASP A 278 -47.11 -19.94 16.66
N PRO A 279 -46.06 -19.61 15.90
CA PRO A 279 -45.39 -18.32 16.02
C PRO A 279 -46.31 -17.20 15.53
N ASN A 280 -46.45 -16.13 16.33
CA ASN A 280 -47.32 -14.99 16.02
C ASN A 280 -46.57 -13.72 15.61
N ALA A 281 -45.24 -13.76 15.61
CA ALA A 281 -44.35 -12.78 14.99
C ALA A 281 -43.16 -13.48 14.32
N SER A 282 -42.79 -13.04 13.10
CA SER A 282 -41.66 -13.60 12.37
C SER A 282 -40.95 -12.58 11.47
N TRP A 283 -39.63 -12.74 11.34
CA TRP A 283 -38.80 -11.95 10.45
C TRP A 283 -37.55 -12.73 10.03
N SER A 284 -36.84 -12.23 9.01
CA SER A 284 -35.59 -12.82 8.56
C SER A 284 -34.47 -11.80 8.39
N ASN A 285 -33.24 -12.31 8.47
CA ASN A 285 -32.05 -11.58 8.08
C ASN A 285 -32.04 -11.46 6.53
N PRO A 286 -32.08 -10.24 5.97
CA PRO A 286 -32.15 -10.04 4.53
C PRO A 286 -30.84 -10.34 3.78
N GLU A 287 -29.70 -10.40 4.48
CA GLU A 287 -28.41 -10.73 3.88
C GLU A 287 -28.02 -12.18 4.16
N LYS A 288 -27.27 -12.76 3.22
CA LYS A 288 -26.68 -14.09 3.40
C LYS A 288 -25.51 -14.00 4.38
N ILE A 289 -25.29 -15.07 5.13
CA ILE A 289 -24.04 -15.37 5.82
C ILE A 289 -23.36 -16.47 5.01
N ARG A 290 -22.08 -16.28 4.72
CA ARG A 290 -21.24 -17.27 4.05
C ARG A 290 -20.27 -17.82 5.07
N CYS A 291 -20.26 -19.13 5.27
CA CYS A 291 -19.15 -19.82 5.92
C CYS A 291 -18.39 -20.61 4.88
N ASP A 292 -17.06 -20.56 4.91
CA ASP A 292 -16.24 -21.17 3.88
C ASP A 292 -14.92 -21.70 4.42
N ASP A 293 -14.33 -22.62 3.67
CA ASP A 293 -12.93 -23.05 3.75
C ASP A 293 -12.23 -22.86 2.38
N ALA A 294 -12.85 -22.06 1.51
CA ALA A 294 -12.42 -21.83 0.13
C ALA A 294 -11.32 -20.76 0.01
N VAL A 295 -11.02 -20.02 1.09
CA VAL A 295 -9.87 -19.11 1.17
C VAL A 295 -8.55 -19.87 1.11
N ARG A 296 -8.56 -21.14 1.56
CA ARG A 296 -7.44 -22.08 1.56
C ARG A 296 -6.57 -21.93 0.32
N ASP A 297 -5.27 -21.84 0.58
CA ASP A 297 -4.24 -22.04 -0.43
C ASP A 297 -3.71 -23.47 -0.29
N THR A 298 -4.08 -24.33 -1.24
CA THR A 298 -3.65 -25.74 -1.23
C THR A 298 -2.22 -25.93 -1.71
N THR A 299 -1.56 -24.87 -2.18
CA THR A 299 -0.16 -24.90 -2.64
C THR A 299 0.84 -24.71 -1.50
N ASN A 300 0.39 -24.24 -0.32
CA ASN A 300 1.22 -24.09 0.87
C ASN A 300 0.61 -24.83 2.09
N PRO A 301 1.07 -26.05 2.40
CA PRO A 301 0.44 -26.91 3.40
C PRO A 301 0.67 -26.51 4.87
N THR A 302 1.61 -25.61 5.17
CA THR A 302 2.01 -25.29 6.56
C THR A 302 1.23 -24.14 7.21
N GLY A 303 0.25 -23.55 6.51
CA GLY A 303 -0.49 -22.39 6.99
C GLY A 303 -1.92 -22.28 6.48
N THR A 304 -2.62 -23.41 6.28
CA THR A 304 -4.01 -23.40 5.79
C THR A 304 -4.90 -22.59 6.75
N PRO A 305 -5.52 -21.50 6.28
CA PRO A 305 -6.44 -20.73 7.09
C PRO A 305 -7.57 -21.60 7.63
N ALA A 306 -7.95 -21.38 8.89
CA ALA A 306 -9.12 -22.04 9.44
C ALA A 306 -10.39 -21.61 8.67
N PRO A 307 -11.41 -22.48 8.59
CA PRO A 307 -12.73 -22.11 8.10
C PRO A 307 -13.31 -20.93 8.91
N GLY A 308 -14.14 -20.11 8.28
CA GLY A 308 -14.71 -18.92 8.93
C GLY A 308 -15.92 -18.37 8.20
N CYS A 309 -16.56 -17.36 8.78
CA CYS A 309 -17.81 -16.79 8.28
C CYS A 309 -17.74 -15.28 8.04
N VAL A 310 -18.45 -14.82 7.01
CA VAL A 310 -18.59 -13.41 6.62
C VAL A 310 -20.00 -13.11 6.15
N VAL A 311 -20.34 -11.82 6.08
CA VAL A 311 -21.46 -11.31 5.28
C VAL A 311 -20.91 -10.96 3.87
N PRO A 312 -21.04 -11.84 2.85
CA PRO A 312 -20.44 -11.63 1.53
C PRO A 312 -21.02 -10.42 0.78
N GLY A 313 -22.18 -9.91 1.20
CA GLY A 313 -22.78 -8.71 0.64
C GLY A 313 -22.07 -7.40 1.02
N VAL A 314 -21.03 -7.45 1.88
CA VAL A 314 -20.19 -6.32 2.29
C VAL A 314 -18.80 -6.48 1.68
N MET A 315 -18.38 -5.48 0.90
CA MET A 315 -17.10 -5.48 0.17
C MET A 315 -15.91 -5.67 1.13
N PRO A 316 -14.98 -6.60 0.87
CA PRO A 316 -13.74 -6.72 1.63
C PRO A 316 -12.81 -5.54 1.41
N VAL A 317 -12.05 -5.20 2.45
CA VAL A 317 -10.96 -4.21 2.38
C VAL A 317 -9.68 -4.85 2.91
N VAL A 318 -8.75 -5.12 1.99
CA VAL A 318 -7.39 -5.54 2.32
C VAL A 318 -6.61 -4.32 2.77
N ARG A 319 -5.98 -4.39 3.95
CA ARG A 319 -5.19 -3.28 4.48
C ARG A 319 -3.72 -3.52 4.24
N MET A 320 -3.01 -2.45 3.89
CA MET A 320 -1.57 -2.42 3.74
C MET A 320 -1.00 -1.16 4.37
N SER A 321 0.28 -1.17 4.74
CA SER A 321 0.97 0.00 5.28
C SER A 321 2.15 0.39 4.40
N ASP A 322 2.25 1.67 4.06
CA ASP A 322 3.43 2.23 3.39
C ASP A 322 4.57 2.59 4.35
N ALA A 323 4.46 2.26 5.64
CA ALA A 323 5.54 2.52 6.59
C ALA A 323 6.87 1.92 6.07
N PRO A 324 7.99 2.67 6.14
CA PRO A 324 9.29 2.17 5.67
C PRO A 324 9.79 1.04 6.58
N GLY A 325 10.31 -0.03 5.98
CA GLY A 325 10.82 -1.19 6.70
C GLY A 325 9.73 -2.02 7.40
N ALA A 326 10.14 -3.10 8.05
CA ALA A 326 9.20 -4.02 8.70
C ALA A 326 8.49 -3.33 9.90
N PRO A 327 7.17 -3.52 10.07
CA PRO A 327 6.30 -4.46 9.35
C PRO A 327 5.62 -3.89 8.09
N GLY A 328 5.94 -2.67 7.67
CA GLY A 328 5.35 -2.04 6.49
C GLY A 328 5.79 -2.67 5.17
N ALA A 329 5.00 -2.44 4.13
CA ALA A 329 5.27 -2.84 2.75
C ALA A 329 6.04 -1.76 1.97
N GLY A 330 6.47 -0.69 2.65
CA GLY A 330 7.41 0.30 2.16
C GLY A 330 7.09 0.82 0.75
N ALA A 331 8.11 0.75 -0.12
CA ALA A 331 8.07 1.32 -1.47
C ALA A 331 6.95 0.71 -2.33
N ALA A 332 6.64 -0.58 -2.13
CA ALA A 332 5.57 -1.26 -2.86
C ALA A 332 4.20 -0.66 -2.53
N ALA A 333 3.86 -0.55 -1.25
CA ALA A 333 2.60 0.06 -0.82
C ALA A 333 2.49 1.53 -1.23
N ALA A 334 3.59 2.29 -1.16
CA ALA A 334 3.64 3.67 -1.67
C ALA A 334 3.37 3.75 -3.17
N GLY A 335 3.95 2.84 -3.96
CA GLY A 335 3.68 2.72 -5.39
C GLY A 335 2.20 2.44 -5.67
N TYR A 336 1.58 1.49 -4.96
CA TYR A 336 0.16 1.19 -5.12
C TYR A 336 -0.72 2.40 -4.78
N LEU A 337 -0.40 3.11 -3.70
CA LEU A 337 -1.12 4.30 -3.29
C LEU A 337 -0.99 5.44 -4.31
N TRP A 338 0.18 5.61 -4.92
CA TRP A 338 0.35 6.52 -6.06
C TRP A 338 -0.57 6.12 -7.21
N ALA A 339 -0.55 4.83 -7.61
CA ALA A 339 -1.37 4.33 -8.72
C ALA A 339 -2.87 4.54 -8.47
N GLN A 340 -3.34 4.25 -7.26
CA GLN A 340 -4.72 4.49 -6.82
C GLN A 340 -5.17 5.95 -6.97
N ASN A 341 -4.25 6.90 -6.78
CA ASN A 341 -4.57 8.33 -6.77
C ASN A 341 -4.30 9.01 -8.12
N LYS A 342 -3.45 8.44 -8.97
CA LYS A 342 -2.95 9.10 -10.20
C LYS A 342 -3.38 8.43 -11.48
N LEU A 343 -3.55 7.10 -11.51
CA LEU A 343 -3.99 6.43 -12.72
C LEU A 343 -5.50 6.58 -12.89
N ALA A 344 -5.95 6.75 -14.13
CA ALA A 344 -7.34 7.07 -14.48
C ALA A 344 -8.37 6.10 -13.90
N ASP A 345 -8.04 4.81 -13.79
CA ASP A 345 -8.95 3.80 -13.27
C ASP A 345 -9.09 3.80 -11.74
N GLY A 346 -8.07 4.25 -11.01
CA GLY A 346 -8.04 4.22 -9.54
C GLY A 346 -8.33 2.83 -8.95
N TRP A 347 -7.81 1.77 -9.57
CA TRP A 347 -7.99 0.37 -9.15
C TRP A 347 -7.66 0.15 -7.67
N GLY A 348 -8.40 -0.72 -7.00
CA GLY A 348 -8.28 -0.97 -5.55
C GLY A 348 -8.93 0.10 -4.66
N ARG A 349 -9.28 1.28 -5.18
CA ARG A 349 -9.94 2.36 -4.42
C ARG A 349 -11.27 2.80 -5.04
N ALA A 350 -11.21 3.40 -6.23
CA ALA A 350 -12.37 3.85 -6.99
C ALA A 350 -13.09 2.65 -7.64
N LYS A 351 -12.31 1.82 -8.35
CA LYS A 351 -12.76 0.53 -8.89
C LYS A 351 -12.22 -0.62 -8.03
N PRO A 352 -13.02 -1.62 -7.66
CA PRO A 352 -12.53 -2.77 -6.91
C PRO A 352 -11.61 -3.64 -7.77
N LEU A 353 -10.70 -4.35 -7.13
CA LEU A 353 -9.91 -5.43 -7.74
C LEU A 353 -10.66 -6.75 -7.61
N THR A 354 -10.36 -7.73 -8.43
CA THR A 354 -10.96 -9.06 -8.37
C THR A 354 -9.88 -10.11 -8.12
N ARG A 355 -9.97 -10.88 -7.03
CA ARG A 355 -8.94 -11.87 -6.68
C ARG A 355 -8.80 -12.94 -7.76
N ALA A 356 -7.56 -13.26 -8.12
CA ALA A 356 -7.19 -14.35 -9.01
C ALA A 356 -6.12 -15.25 -8.37
N LYS A 357 -6.46 -16.53 -8.17
CA LYS A 357 -5.59 -17.56 -7.57
C LYS A 357 -4.65 -18.24 -8.57
N ASN A 358 -5.10 -18.39 -9.81
CA ASN A 358 -4.36 -19.11 -10.85
C ASN A 358 -3.60 -18.11 -11.74
N ASP A 359 -2.58 -18.58 -12.47
CA ASP A 359 -1.83 -17.79 -13.47
C ASP A 359 -1.12 -16.54 -12.92
N VAL A 360 -0.85 -16.50 -11.61
CA VAL A 360 -0.21 -15.36 -10.94
C VAL A 360 1.19 -15.11 -11.51
N ASP A 361 2.00 -16.16 -11.67
CA ASP A 361 3.36 -16.03 -12.19
C ASP A 361 3.38 -15.54 -13.65
N ALA A 362 2.45 -16.02 -14.49
CA ALA A 362 2.38 -15.57 -15.87
C ALA A 362 1.88 -14.12 -15.96
N ARG A 363 0.93 -13.69 -15.11
CA ARG A 363 0.55 -12.27 -15.00
C ARG A 363 1.75 -11.42 -14.59
N ALA A 364 2.48 -11.85 -13.56
CA ALA A 364 3.67 -11.15 -13.11
C ALA A 364 4.72 -11.05 -14.23
N ALA A 365 4.95 -12.14 -14.98
CA ALA A 365 5.88 -12.16 -16.11
C ALA A 365 5.45 -11.25 -17.26
N ARG A 366 4.15 -11.09 -17.56
CA ARG A 366 3.67 -10.16 -18.59
C ARG A 366 3.97 -8.70 -18.25
N THR A 367 3.79 -8.31 -17.00
CA THR A 367 4.03 -6.92 -16.56
C THR A 367 5.50 -6.63 -16.27
N CYS A 368 6.19 -7.57 -15.61
CA CYS A 368 7.55 -7.38 -15.11
C CYS A 368 8.63 -8.10 -15.93
N GLY A 369 8.30 -8.90 -16.95
CA GLY A 369 9.29 -9.71 -17.69
C GLY A 369 10.29 -8.90 -18.51
N SER A 370 9.92 -7.68 -18.93
CA SER A 370 10.80 -6.74 -19.63
C SER A 370 11.41 -5.66 -18.70
N PHE A 371 11.22 -5.79 -17.39
CA PHE A 371 11.71 -4.83 -16.40
C PHE A 371 13.23 -4.84 -16.34
N LYS A 372 13.83 -3.65 -16.27
CA LYS A 372 15.28 -3.46 -16.14
C LYS A 372 15.59 -2.97 -14.73
N ALA A 373 16.19 -3.83 -13.92
CA ALA A 373 16.60 -3.47 -12.57
C ALA A 373 17.61 -2.29 -12.59
N ARG A 374 17.41 -1.36 -11.67
CA ARG A 374 18.21 -0.16 -11.39
C ARG A 374 18.94 -0.34 -10.07
N THR A 375 19.84 -1.33 -10.04
CA THR A 375 20.68 -1.60 -8.86
C THR A 375 21.65 -0.48 -8.52
N ASP A 376 21.83 0.46 -9.46
CA ASP A 376 22.51 1.74 -9.25
C ASP A 376 21.75 2.69 -8.32
N ILE A 377 20.43 2.51 -8.17
CA ILE A 377 19.56 3.35 -7.32
C ILE A 377 19.02 2.54 -6.14
N ILE A 378 18.54 1.31 -6.38
CA ILE A 378 17.97 0.42 -5.35
C ILE A 378 18.79 -0.87 -5.33
N PRO A 379 19.62 -1.13 -4.31
CA PRO A 379 20.56 -2.26 -4.33
C PRO A 379 19.94 -3.64 -4.61
N THR A 380 18.70 -3.88 -4.17
CA THR A 380 17.93 -5.10 -4.42
C THR A 380 16.70 -4.83 -5.26
N ASP A 381 16.85 -4.04 -6.33
CA ASP A 381 15.75 -3.58 -7.15
C ASP A 381 14.98 -4.73 -7.80
N THR A 382 13.66 -4.70 -7.60
CA THR A 382 12.71 -5.65 -8.16
C THR A 382 11.51 -4.91 -8.73
N CYS A 383 10.87 -5.51 -9.72
CA CYS A 383 9.60 -5.02 -10.23
C CYS A 383 8.45 -5.45 -9.33
N ASP A 384 7.61 -4.50 -8.95
CA ASP A 384 6.30 -4.78 -8.38
C ASP A 384 5.18 -4.06 -9.13
N ALA A 385 4.07 -4.75 -9.36
CA ALA A 385 3.07 -4.34 -10.33
C ALA A 385 1.70 -4.05 -9.69
N PHE A 386 1.01 -3.04 -10.22
CA PHE A 386 -0.36 -2.70 -9.82
C PHE A 386 -1.24 -2.37 -11.04
N PRO A 387 -2.45 -2.95 -11.21
CA PRO A 387 -3.09 -3.98 -10.39
C PRO A 387 -2.25 -5.24 -10.17
N PHE A 388 -2.42 -5.90 -9.03
CA PHE A 388 -1.56 -7.02 -8.63
C PHE A 388 -1.66 -8.20 -9.61
N ALA A 389 -0.58 -8.95 -9.79
CA ALA A 389 -0.61 -10.22 -10.52
C ALA A 389 -1.58 -11.26 -9.90
N ALA A 390 -1.89 -11.11 -8.61
CA ALA A 390 -2.91 -11.90 -7.89
C ALA A 390 -4.35 -11.38 -8.08
N THR A 391 -4.59 -10.60 -9.14
CA THR A 391 -5.92 -10.09 -9.52
C THR A 391 -6.19 -10.32 -11.01
N HIS A 392 -7.46 -10.36 -11.40
CA HIS A 392 -7.87 -10.53 -12.80
C HIS A 392 -7.55 -9.31 -13.66
N GLU A 393 -7.44 -8.14 -13.04
CA GLU A 393 -7.06 -6.88 -13.68
C GLU A 393 -5.54 -6.73 -13.86
N GLY A 394 -4.74 -7.59 -13.22
CA GLY A 394 -3.28 -7.59 -13.32
C GLY A 394 -2.74 -8.30 -14.58
N GLY A 395 -1.43 -8.18 -14.78
CA GLY A 395 -0.74 -8.88 -15.87
C GLY A 395 -0.92 -8.27 -17.26
N LEU A 396 -1.03 -6.95 -17.31
CA LEU A 396 -0.95 -6.13 -18.52
C LEU A 396 0.49 -6.09 -19.05
N ASP A 397 0.66 -5.78 -20.33
CA ASP A 397 1.98 -5.60 -20.94
C ASP A 397 2.75 -4.47 -20.22
N GLY A 398 3.91 -4.81 -19.66
CA GLY A 398 4.77 -3.86 -18.95
C GLY A 398 5.17 -2.64 -19.79
N ALA A 399 5.17 -2.75 -21.13
CA ALA A 399 5.50 -1.66 -22.01
C ALA A 399 4.50 -0.49 -21.97
N VAL A 400 3.24 -0.74 -21.59
CA VAL A 400 2.19 0.29 -21.51
C VAL A 400 1.98 0.83 -20.09
N CYS A 401 2.62 0.23 -19.08
CA CYS A 401 2.49 0.69 -17.70
C CYS A 401 3.31 1.95 -17.43
N ALA A 402 2.88 2.75 -16.44
CA ALA A 402 3.73 3.74 -15.80
C ALA A 402 4.83 3.03 -15.03
N GLU A 403 6.05 3.56 -15.07
CA GLU A 403 7.20 3.02 -14.36
C GLU A 403 7.72 4.07 -13.40
N VAL A 404 7.80 3.72 -12.11
CA VAL A 404 8.13 4.69 -11.05
C VAL A 404 9.14 4.12 -10.05
N ILE A 405 9.85 5.02 -9.38
CA ILE A 405 10.73 4.73 -8.26
C ILE A 405 10.16 5.45 -7.02
N PRO A 406 9.48 4.72 -6.12
CA PRO A 406 9.14 5.24 -4.80
C PRO A 406 10.40 5.33 -3.94
N SER A 407 10.71 6.51 -3.43
CA SER A 407 11.85 6.74 -2.56
C SER A 407 11.35 7.34 -1.25
N TYR A 408 11.64 6.66 -0.15
CA TYR A 408 11.31 7.18 1.17
C TYR A 408 12.30 8.26 1.55
N SER A 409 11.77 9.44 1.85
CA SER A 409 12.48 10.43 2.64
C SER A 409 11.70 10.62 3.95
N THR A 410 12.28 11.29 4.92
CA THR A 410 11.61 11.49 6.22
C THR A 410 10.32 12.33 6.17
N GLY A 411 10.04 13.00 5.07
CA GLY A 411 8.80 13.73 4.77
C GLY A 411 7.76 12.87 4.04
N GLY A 412 7.96 11.55 4.05
CA GLY A 412 7.13 10.55 3.39
C GLY A 412 7.68 10.10 2.04
N TRP A 413 6.82 9.48 1.24
CA TRP A 413 7.20 8.91 -0.05
C TRP A 413 7.23 9.96 -1.16
N ASP A 414 8.39 10.11 -1.78
CA ASP A 414 8.58 10.83 -3.03
C ASP A 414 8.52 9.84 -4.20
N ILE A 415 7.73 10.17 -5.24
CA ILE A 415 7.55 9.29 -6.41
C ILE A 415 8.22 9.93 -7.63
N TYR A 416 9.18 9.20 -8.20
CA TYR A 416 9.91 9.57 -9.42
C TYR A 416 9.41 8.73 -10.59
N GLU A 417 8.95 9.36 -11.67
CA GLU A 417 8.46 8.69 -12.86
C GLU A 417 9.59 8.52 -13.88
N LEU A 418 9.83 7.27 -14.29
CA LEU A 418 10.76 6.89 -15.35
C LEU A 418 10.09 6.88 -16.72
N LYS A 419 8.82 6.48 -16.77
CA LYS A 419 8.04 6.32 -17.99
C LYS A 419 6.55 6.35 -17.68
N GLY A 420 5.75 6.81 -18.64
CA GLY A 420 4.30 6.75 -18.61
C GLY A 420 3.67 8.11 -18.30
N ASP A 421 2.38 8.10 -18.03
CA ASP A 421 1.65 9.24 -17.48
C ASP A 421 0.42 8.72 -16.70
N ALA A 422 -0.44 9.64 -16.26
CA ALA A 422 -1.67 9.33 -15.54
C ALA A 422 -2.68 8.46 -16.32
N ASN A 423 -2.51 8.29 -17.64
CA ASN A 423 -3.38 7.47 -18.48
C ASN A 423 -2.91 6.01 -18.59
N ALA A 424 -1.75 5.67 -18.01
CA ALA A 424 -1.29 4.30 -18.01
C ALA A 424 -2.29 3.37 -17.28
N PRO A 425 -2.58 2.17 -17.82
CA PRO A 425 -3.56 1.25 -17.22
C PRO A 425 -2.99 0.47 -16.02
N CYS A 426 -1.68 0.56 -15.80
CA CYS A 426 -0.95 -0.16 -14.76
C CYS A 426 0.30 0.60 -14.32
N LEU A 427 0.88 0.15 -13.21
CA LEU A 427 2.14 0.59 -12.63
C LEU A 427 3.15 -0.56 -12.61
N ARG A 428 4.42 -0.23 -12.85
CA ARG A 428 5.62 -0.97 -12.45
C ARG A 428 6.43 -0.11 -11.50
N ALA A 429 6.58 -0.54 -10.27
CA ALA A 429 7.41 0.13 -9.28
C ALA A 429 8.76 -0.57 -9.16
N HIS A 430 9.84 0.20 -9.13
CA HIS A 430 11.16 -0.22 -8.70
C HIS A 430 11.17 -0.24 -7.17
N VAL A 431 11.27 -1.42 -6.56
CA VAL A 431 11.16 -1.59 -5.11
C VAL A 431 12.22 -2.55 -4.56
N PRO A 432 12.71 -2.34 -3.33
CA PRO A 432 13.54 -3.33 -2.66
C PRO A 432 12.84 -4.69 -2.56
N ALA A 433 13.59 -5.79 -2.70
CA ALA A 433 13.05 -7.14 -2.63
C ALA A 433 12.26 -7.42 -1.32
N ALA A 434 12.71 -6.84 -0.20
CA ALA A 434 12.05 -6.98 1.10
C ALA A 434 10.66 -6.33 1.13
N ASP A 435 10.52 -5.15 0.51
CA ASP A 435 9.25 -4.41 0.45
C ASP A 435 8.24 -5.16 -0.42
N LYS A 436 8.68 -5.69 -1.57
CA LYS A 436 7.86 -6.56 -2.43
C LYS A 436 7.37 -7.80 -1.68
N GLN A 437 8.26 -8.46 -0.92
CA GLN A 437 7.91 -9.62 -0.12
C GLN A 437 6.90 -9.27 0.97
N ALA A 438 7.09 -8.15 1.68
CA ALA A 438 6.18 -7.67 2.70
C ALA A 438 4.79 -7.33 2.12
N ALA A 439 4.74 -6.67 0.96
CA ALA A 439 3.49 -6.39 0.25
C ALA A 439 2.74 -7.66 -0.13
N ALA A 440 3.44 -8.67 -0.68
CA ALA A 440 2.84 -9.96 -1.02
C ALA A 440 2.29 -10.69 0.22
N SER A 441 3.01 -10.66 1.34
CA SER A 441 2.55 -11.21 2.61
C SER A 441 1.29 -10.50 3.12
N GLN A 442 1.29 -9.16 3.17
CA GLN A 442 0.12 -8.38 3.60
C GLN A 442 -1.09 -8.61 2.68
N LEU A 443 -0.89 -8.77 1.36
CA LEU A 443 -1.97 -9.11 0.43
C LEU A 443 -2.57 -10.48 0.74
N SER A 444 -1.72 -11.49 0.98
CA SER A 444 -2.13 -12.86 1.31
C SER A 444 -2.84 -12.94 2.67
N GLU A 445 -2.30 -12.27 3.69
CA GLU A 445 -2.93 -12.11 5.01
C GLU A 445 -4.24 -11.34 4.91
N GLY A 446 -4.31 -10.33 4.04
CA GLY A 446 -5.52 -9.59 3.70
C GLY A 446 -6.61 -10.50 3.10
N TYR A 447 -6.26 -11.34 2.12
CA TYR A 447 -7.17 -12.34 1.57
C TYR A 447 -7.66 -13.31 2.64
N THR A 448 -6.80 -13.68 3.58
CA THR A 448 -7.14 -14.58 4.68
C THR A 448 -8.07 -13.92 5.71
N SER A 449 -7.63 -12.81 6.28
CA SER A 449 -8.34 -12.06 7.33
C SER A 449 -9.66 -11.50 6.85
N GLN A 450 -9.76 -11.11 5.58
CA GLN A 450 -11.01 -10.65 4.98
C GLN A 450 -11.78 -11.79 4.31
N ARG A 451 -11.27 -13.02 4.27
CA ARG A 451 -11.85 -14.15 3.53
C ARG A 451 -12.22 -13.81 2.08
N VAL A 452 -11.34 -13.18 1.32
CA VAL A 452 -11.60 -12.84 -0.11
C VAL A 452 -11.50 -14.13 -0.93
N LEU A 453 -12.55 -14.54 -1.64
CA LEU A 453 -12.53 -15.74 -2.48
C LEU A 453 -12.04 -15.47 -3.90
N GLU A 454 -11.74 -16.55 -4.65
CA GLU A 454 -11.53 -16.45 -6.09
C GLU A 454 -12.70 -15.74 -6.77
N ALA A 455 -12.38 -14.82 -7.70
CA ALA A 455 -13.35 -13.97 -8.39
C ALA A 455 -14.16 -13.02 -7.48
N GLU A 456 -13.84 -12.92 -6.19
CA GLU A 456 -14.45 -11.94 -5.29
C GLU A 456 -13.79 -10.57 -5.47
N GLN A 457 -14.62 -9.53 -5.58
CA GLN A 457 -14.17 -8.16 -5.62
C GLN A 457 -13.70 -7.70 -4.23
N PHE A 458 -12.66 -6.87 -4.18
CA PHE A 458 -12.10 -6.28 -2.96
C PHE A 458 -11.51 -4.89 -3.20
N LYS A 459 -11.34 -4.12 -2.12
CA LYS A 459 -10.58 -2.87 -2.12
C LYS A 459 -9.27 -3.03 -1.35
N VAL A 460 -8.32 -2.13 -1.62
CA VAL A 460 -7.05 -2.03 -0.90
C VAL A 460 -6.98 -0.67 -0.23
N ASP A 461 -6.81 -0.67 1.09
CA ASP A 461 -6.59 0.52 1.90
C ASP A 461 -5.11 0.57 2.29
N VAL A 462 -4.36 1.52 1.73
CA VAL A 462 -2.97 1.76 2.11
C VAL A 462 -2.91 2.87 3.15
N SER A 463 -2.56 2.54 4.39
CA SER A 463 -2.32 3.53 5.45
C SER A 463 -0.92 4.14 5.33
N GLY A 464 -0.86 5.46 5.52
CA GLY A 464 0.34 6.27 5.28
C GLY A 464 1.17 6.59 6.53
N SER A 465 2.49 6.69 6.35
CA SER A 465 3.47 7.33 7.27
C SER A 465 3.27 8.85 7.30
N THR A 466 3.12 9.48 8.48
CA THR A 466 2.91 10.95 8.58
C THR A 466 4.12 11.71 8.04
N ALA A 467 3.91 12.61 7.09
CA ALA A 467 4.96 13.44 6.53
C ALA A 467 5.54 14.37 7.60
N GLU A 468 6.81 14.20 7.96
CA GLU A 468 7.49 15.10 8.88
C GLU A 468 8.05 16.34 8.15
N PRO A 469 8.22 17.48 8.83
CA PRO A 469 8.94 18.63 8.28
C PRO A 469 10.36 18.22 7.86
N GLN A 470 10.83 18.75 6.73
CA GLN A 470 12.15 18.47 6.15
C GLN A 470 12.81 19.72 5.59
N ALA A 471 14.13 19.63 5.40
CA ALA A 471 14.94 20.55 4.63
C ALA A 471 14.29 20.94 3.30
N ALA A 472 14.42 22.21 2.90
CA ALA A 472 13.73 22.75 1.73
C ALA A 472 14.13 22.04 0.42
N CYS A 473 15.38 21.61 0.29
CA CYS A 473 15.88 20.88 -0.87
C CYS A 473 15.29 19.48 -0.98
N LEU A 474 14.99 18.81 0.15
CA LEU A 474 14.32 17.49 0.13
C LEU A 474 12.88 17.62 -0.36
N ASN A 475 12.19 18.69 0.06
CA ASN A 475 10.84 18.99 -0.39
C ASN A 475 10.79 19.31 -1.90
N ASN A 476 11.77 20.07 -2.40
CA ASN A 476 11.75 20.68 -3.73
C ASN A 476 12.85 20.14 -4.66
N ALA A 477 12.86 18.83 -4.90
CA ALA A 477 13.77 18.25 -5.88
C ALA A 477 13.52 18.84 -7.28
N PRO A 478 14.56 19.36 -7.97
CA PRO A 478 14.42 19.92 -9.31
C PRO A 478 14.12 18.83 -10.35
N ALA A 479 13.51 19.21 -11.48
CA ALA A 479 13.25 18.29 -12.59
C ALA A 479 14.54 17.66 -13.13
N GLY A 480 14.54 16.35 -13.34
CA GLY A 480 15.75 15.58 -13.71
C GLY A 480 16.60 15.13 -12.53
N ALA A 481 16.22 15.43 -11.27
CA ALA A 481 16.91 14.89 -10.10
C ALA A 481 16.59 13.39 -9.89
N LEU A 482 17.61 12.64 -9.54
CA LEU A 482 17.55 11.20 -9.25
C LEU A 482 17.72 10.96 -7.75
N PRO A 483 17.01 9.99 -7.16
CA PRO A 483 17.23 9.59 -5.77
C PRO A 483 18.69 9.18 -5.52
N SER A 484 19.24 9.61 -4.39
CA SER A 484 20.55 9.19 -3.91
C SER A 484 20.54 9.14 -2.39
N GLY A 485 20.52 7.93 -1.84
CA GLY A 485 20.34 7.73 -0.40
C GLY A 485 18.97 8.26 0.06
N ASN A 486 18.92 9.07 1.13
CA ASN A 486 17.70 9.76 1.56
C ASN A 486 17.51 11.17 0.95
N GLY A 487 18.25 11.46 -0.12
CA GLY A 487 18.19 12.73 -0.85
C GLY A 487 18.17 12.53 -2.36
N TRP A 488 18.77 13.45 -3.12
CA TRP A 488 18.79 13.38 -4.58
C TRP A 488 20.02 14.05 -5.17
N ILE A 489 20.37 13.67 -6.41
CA ILE A 489 21.43 14.26 -7.24
C ILE A 489 20.85 14.62 -8.60
N ARG A 490 21.24 15.78 -9.13
CA ARG A 490 20.90 16.25 -10.47
C ARG A 490 22.15 16.76 -11.17
N ASN A 491 22.49 16.14 -12.29
CA ASN A 491 23.51 16.63 -13.21
C ASN A 491 22.83 17.23 -14.42
N SER A 492 23.39 18.33 -14.94
CA SER A 492 22.92 18.98 -16.16
C SER A 492 24.08 19.11 -17.13
N THR A 493 23.76 19.26 -18.40
CA THR A 493 24.76 19.40 -19.46
C THR A 493 24.44 20.57 -20.37
N ASN A 494 25.47 21.08 -21.04
CA ASN A 494 25.36 22.12 -22.07
C ASN A 494 25.86 21.56 -23.41
N PRO A 495 25.23 21.90 -24.54
CA PRO A 495 25.69 21.45 -25.84
C PRO A 495 27.06 22.06 -26.19
N VAL A 496 27.88 21.29 -26.89
CA VAL A 496 29.14 21.73 -27.50
C VAL A 496 29.22 21.28 -28.95
N LEU A 497 29.82 22.11 -29.80
CA LEU A 497 29.99 21.79 -31.22
C LEU A 497 30.95 20.62 -31.45
N GLN A 498 31.89 20.39 -30.54
CA GLN A 498 32.90 19.35 -30.61
C GLN A 498 33.19 18.84 -29.19
N VAL A 499 33.11 17.52 -28.96
CA VAL A 499 33.47 16.92 -27.67
C VAL A 499 34.98 16.93 -27.40
N ASN A 500 35.80 17.00 -28.45
CA ASN A 500 37.24 17.23 -28.39
C ASN A 500 37.64 18.13 -29.56
N LYS A 501 38.41 19.19 -29.29
CA LYS A 501 38.85 20.18 -30.29
C LYS A 501 40.24 19.90 -30.86
N THR A 502 41.11 19.27 -30.09
CA THR A 502 42.52 19.11 -30.46
C THR A 502 42.79 17.81 -31.23
N THR A 503 41.75 17.00 -31.46
CA THR A 503 41.84 15.77 -32.25
C THR A 503 41.79 16.10 -33.75
N THR A 504 42.34 15.22 -34.60
CA THR A 504 42.24 15.34 -36.06
C THR A 504 41.69 14.04 -36.65
N PRO A 505 40.44 14.03 -37.18
CA PRO A 505 39.49 15.16 -37.21
C PRO A 505 39.01 15.56 -35.79
N PRO A 506 38.48 16.78 -35.61
CA PRO A 506 37.84 17.17 -34.36
C PRO A 506 36.70 16.21 -34.00
N GLY A 507 36.46 16.07 -32.69
CA GLY A 507 35.38 15.24 -32.17
C GLY A 507 34.00 15.69 -32.64
N PRO A 508 33.01 14.78 -32.70
CA PRO A 508 31.64 15.14 -33.10
C PRO A 508 30.99 16.12 -32.10
N PRO A 509 29.87 16.76 -32.47
CA PRO A 509 29.03 17.49 -31.52
C PRO A 509 28.56 16.59 -30.36
N GLY A 510 28.37 17.19 -29.19
CA GLY A 510 27.91 16.48 -28.00
C GLY A 510 27.55 17.42 -26.86
N THR A 511 27.72 16.97 -25.63
CA THR A 511 27.41 17.75 -24.42
C THR A 511 28.60 17.78 -23.47
N ARG A 512 28.74 18.87 -22.71
CA ARG A 512 29.69 18.99 -21.59
C ARG A 512 28.92 19.09 -20.28
N ALA A 513 29.53 18.64 -19.18
CA ALA A 513 28.96 18.86 -17.85
C ALA A 513 28.69 20.35 -17.60
N ALA A 514 27.55 20.66 -17.01
CA ALA A 514 27.17 22.01 -16.61
C ALA A 514 27.02 22.01 -15.09
N THR A 515 25.86 22.33 -14.54
CA THR A 515 25.69 22.36 -13.08
C THR A 515 25.39 20.97 -12.54
N ALA A 516 26.03 20.61 -11.43
CA ALA A 516 25.68 19.46 -10.62
C ALA A 516 25.14 19.93 -9.25
N GLN A 517 23.99 19.39 -8.84
CA GLN A 517 23.30 19.73 -7.61
C GLN A 517 22.99 18.46 -6.82
N ALA A 518 23.04 18.54 -5.50
CA ALA A 518 22.62 17.47 -4.63
C ALA A 518 21.93 18.02 -3.39
N CYS A 519 20.94 17.28 -2.90
CA CYS A 519 20.42 17.43 -1.55
C CYS A 519 20.85 16.20 -0.78
N LEU A 520 21.81 16.35 0.13
CA LEU A 520 22.49 15.26 0.82
C LEU A 520 21.92 15.13 2.23
N GLY A 521 21.19 14.05 2.52
CA GLY A 521 20.78 13.73 3.88
C GLY A 521 21.78 12.80 4.59
N VAL A 522 21.41 12.32 5.78
CA VAL A 522 22.25 11.48 6.64
C VAL A 522 22.70 10.15 5.99
N ALA A 523 21.89 9.61 5.07
CA ALA A 523 22.24 8.43 4.30
C ALA A 523 22.59 8.87 2.87
N THR A 524 23.86 8.88 2.51
CA THR A 524 24.30 9.15 1.13
C THR A 524 24.10 7.91 0.26
N GLY A 525 23.69 8.08 -0.99
CA GLY A 525 23.63 6.97 -1.95
C GLY A 525 25.02 6.43 -2.30
N ASP A 526 25.05 5.25 -2.92
CA ASP A 526 26.31 4.68 -3.42
C ASP A 526 26.78 5.46 -4.64
N GLY A 527 28.00 6.00 -4.59
CA GLY A 527 28.65 6.57 -5.77
C GLY A 527 29.31 5.49 -6.63
N SER A 528 29.79 5.88 -7.82
CA SER A 528 30.55 4.98 -8.69
C SER A 528 31.89 5.60 -9.11
N PRO A 529 32.91 4.77 -9.42
CA PRO A 529 34.21 5.25 -9.90
C PRO A 529 34.06 6.06 -11.20
N ALA A 530 34.93 7.05 -11.41
CA ALA A 530 34.95 7.81 -12.66
C ALA A 530 35.51 6.96 -13.81
N ALA A 531 34.78 6.91 -14.94
CA ALA A 531 35.13 6.12 -16.10
C ALA A 531 34.67 6.81 -17.42
N GLY A 532 35.01 6.18 -18.55
CA GLY A 532 34.55 6.60 -19.88
C GLY A 532 35.41 7.67 -20.56
N ASP A 533 35.06 7.99 -21.80
CA ASP A 533 35.61 9.12 -22.56
C ASP A 533 34.67 10.31 -22.40
N ILE A 534 35.06 11.27 -21.55
CA ILE A 534 34.24 12.45 -21.22
C ILE A 534 34.61 13.61 -22.15
N THR A 535 33.72 14.58 -22.32
CA THR A 535 33.99 15.77 -23.13
C THR A 535 35.23 16.51 -22.64
N GLY A 536 36.15 16.79 -23.58
CA GLY A 536 37.44 17.41 -23.34
C GLY A 536 38.52 16.46 -22.80
N TRP A 537 38.26 15.17 -22.67
CA TRP A 537 39.24 14.22 -22.11
C TRP A 537 40.49 14.09 -22.99
N GLN A 538 40.31 14.00 -24.31
CA GLN A 538 41.43 13.90 -25.25
C GLN A 538 42.15 15.25 -25.40
N ASP A 539 41.39 16.35 -25.33
CA ASP A 539 41.95 17.71 -25.29
C ASP A 539 42.88 17.90 -24.08
N ALA A 540 42.44 17.42 -22.90
CA ALA A 540 43.22 17.46 -21.69
C ALA A 540 44.49 16.61 -21.79
N GLN A 541 44.39 15.40 -22.38
CA GLN A 541 45.52 14.51 -22.60
C GLN A 541 46.57 15.15 -23.50
N GLU A 542 46.14 15.81 -24.57
CA GLU A 542 47.04 16.52 -25.49
C GLU A 542 47.71 17.72 -24.82
N PHE A 543 46.96 18.51 -24.05
CA PHE A 543 47.52 19.60 -23.27
C PHE A 543 48.57 19.11 -22.27
N ALA A 544 48.27 18.03 -21.54
CA ALA A 544 49.20 17.44 -20.59
C ALA A 544 50.46 16.89 -21.27
N ARG A 545 50.33 16.28 -22.45
CA ARG A 545 51.45 15.79 -23.26
C ARG A 545 52.38 16.93 -23.68
N LEU A 546 51.82 18.05 -24.15
CA LEU A 546 52.58 19.20 -24.62
C LEU A 546 53.29 19.96 -23.49
N ASN A 547 52.70 20.00 -22.30
CA ASN A 547 53.20 20.81 -21.19
C ASN A 547 53.98 20.02 -20.13
N SER A 548 54.03 18.67 -20.21
CA SER A 548 54.80 17.78 -19.32
C SER A 548 54.73 18.16 -17.83
N PRO A 549 53.53 18.21 -17.25
CA PRO A 549 53.28 18.85 -15.96
C PRO A 549 53.83 18.06 -14.76
N GLY A 550 54.31 16.83 -14.91
CA GLY A 550 54.74 16.00 -13.77
C GLY A 550 53.61 15.65 -12.77
N THR A 551 52.35 15.81 -13.18
CA THR A 551 51.13 15.36 -12.47
C THR A 551 50.23 14.63 -13.45
N GLN A 552 49.30 13.83 -12.93
CA GLN A 552 48.33 13.08 -13.72
C GLN A 552 47.03 13.88 -13.91
N LEU A 553 46.33 13.58 -14.98
CA LEU A 553 44.95 14.01 -15.20
C LEU A 553 43.99 13.10 -14.43
N ALA A 554 42.83 13.62 -14.10
CA ALA A 554 41.74 12.88 -13.48
C ALA A 554 40.40 13.26 -14.12
N ARG A 555 39.45 12.34 -14.03
CA ARG A 555 38.04 12.62 -14.29
C ARG A 555 37.45 13.08 -12.97
N CYS A 556 37.37 14.39 -12.76
CA CYS A 556 36.87 14.95 -11.52
C CYS A 556 35.35 14.86 -11.48
N HIS A 557 34.84 14.24 -10.42
CA HIS A 557 33.43 14.32 -10.04
C HIS A 557 33.03 15.75 -9.69
N LEU A 558 31.88 16.22 -10.15
CA LEU A 558 31.27 17.46 -9.69
C LEU A 558 30.56 17.23 -8.34
N ILE A 559 29.74 16.19 -8.24
CA ILE A 559 29.32 15.59 -6.97
C ILE A 559 30.21 14.38 -6.71
N ALA A 560 31.01 14.40 -5.64
CA ALA A 560 31.94 13.33 -5.32
C ALA A 560 31.24 11.96 -5.20
N ASN A 561 31.94 10.90 -5.64
CA ASN A 561 31.54 9.51 -5.41
C ASN A 561 31.14 9.26 -3.94
N ILE A 562 31.91 9.78 -2.98
CA ILE A 562 31.69 9.52 -1.56
C ILE A 562 30.42 10.21 -1.00
N LEU A 563 29.80 11.07 -1.80
CA LEU A 563 28.53 11.74 -1.53
C LEU A 563 27.40 11.19 -2.42
N GLY A 564 27.62 10.06 -3.11
CA GLY A 564 26.66 9.40 -4.00
C GLY A 564 26.77 9.78 -5.48
N GLY A 565 27.78 10.57 -5.86
CA GLY A 565 28.00 10.96 -7.24
C GLY A 565 28.32 9.78 -8.16
N LYS A 566 27.65 9.75 -9.32
CA LYS A 566 27.87 8.75 -10.36
C LYS A 566 29.04 9.15 -11.26
N GLY A 567 29.81 8.18 -11.71
CA GLY A 567 30.99 8.36 -12.58
C GLY A 567 31.14 7.29 -13.67
N GLY A 568 30.28 6.27 -13.69
CA GLY A 568 30.30 5.23 -14.71
C GLY A 568 29.59 5.66 -16.00
N THR A 569 29.95 5.06 -17.13
CA THR A 569 29.22 5.36 -18.39
C THR A 569 27.77 4.87 -18.36
N ALA A 570 27.50 3.75 -17.68
CA ALA A 570 26.18 3.13 -17.63
C ALA A 570 25.20 3.82 -16.65
N ASP A 571 25.69 4.66 -15.74
CA ASP A 571 24.88 5.33 -14.71
C ASP A 571 24.79 6.85 -14.92
N GLY A 572 25.07 7.32 -16.14
CA GLY A 572 25.05 8.75 -16.49
C GLY A 572 26.22 9.55 -15.92
N GLY A 573 27.27 8.87 -15.43
CA GLY A 573 28.48 9.48 -14.89
C GLY A 573 29.15 10.55 -15.75
N PRO A 574 29.22 10.47 -17.10
CA PRO A 574 29.83 11.52 -17.92
C PRO A 574 29.27 12.92 -17.67
N ASP A 575 28.01 13.05 -17.27
CA ASP A 575 27.36 14.33 -16.98
C ASP A 575 27.81 14.95 -15.64
N ASN A 576 28.43 14.13 -14.77
CA ASN A 576 28.97 14.51 -13.46
C ASN A 576 30.50 14.64 -13.49
N LEU A 577 31.13 14.57 -14.65
CA LEU A 577 32.59 14.51 -14.76
C LEU A 577 33.14 15.63 -15.63
N VAL A 578 34.29 16.17 -15.22
CA VAL A 578 35.09 17.11 -16.02
C VAL A 578 36.56 16.67 -16.05
N PRO A 579 37.29 16.92 -17.15
CA PRO A 579 38.75 16.74 -17.17
C PRO A 579 39.40 17.73 -16.21
N CYS A 580 40.33 17.25 -15.40
CA CYS A 580 41.01 18.08 -14.41
C CYS A 580 42.40 17.57 -14.06
N TRP A 581 43.16 18.39 -13.34
CA TRP A 581 44.38 17.92 -12.68
C TRP A 581 44.08 17.09 -11.43
N GLN A 582 44.70 15.90 -11.33
CA GLN A 582 44.66 15.07 -10.13
C GLN A 582 45.21 15.84 -8.92
N TYR A 583 46.41 16.42 -9.06
CA TYR A 583 47.00 17.31 -8.07
C TYR A 583 46.78 18.77 -8.50
N GLY A 584 45.80 19.42 -7.90
CA GLY A 584 45.28 20.73 -8.32
C GLY A 584 43.81 20.83 -7.92
N MET A 585 42.92 20.67 -8.89
CA MET A 585 41.48 20.73 -8.67
C MET A 585 40.93 19.54 -7.89
N ASN A 586 41.41 18.31 -8.12
CA ASN A 586 40.86 17.09 -7.49
C ASN A 586 41.27 16.97 -6.01
N THR A 587 42.54 16.58 -5.74
CA THR A 587 43.00 16.15 -4.40
C THR A 587 44.04 17.07 -3.75
N GLY A 588 44.28 18.27 -4.29
CA GLY A 588 45.19 19.26 -3.70
C GLY A 588 44.67 19.91 -2.40
N THR A 589 45.27 21.02 -1.97
CA THR A 589 44.74 21.83 -0.86
C THR A 589 45.01 23.31 -1.13
N PRO A 590 43.97 24.17 -1.16
CA PRO A 590 42.55 23.81 -1.27
C PRO A 590 42.25 23.14 -2.62
N SER A 591 41.29 22.21 -2.62
CA SER A 591 40.79 21.50 -3.82
C SER A 591 39.35 21.07 -3.60
N MET A 592 38.71 20.45 -4.60
CA MET A 592 37.36 19.91 -4.44
C MET A 592 37.28 18.98 -3.22
N ARG A 593 38.27 18.09 -3.06
CA ARG A 593 38.38 17.19 -1.91
C ARG A 593 38.37 17.90 -0.56
N THR A 594 38.91 19.12 -0.46
CA THR A 594 38.93 19.90 0.79
C THR A 594 37.52 20.19 1.27
N TYR A 595 36.62 20.61 0.37
CA TYR A 595 35.25 20.99 0.71
C TYR A 595 34.29 19.80 0.69
N GLU A 596 34.55 18.81 -0.16
CA GLU A 596 33.86 17.52 -0.11
C GLU A 596 34.04 16.83 1.25
N ALA A 597 35.22 16.92 1.87
CA ALA A 597 35.45 16.37 3.21
C ALA A 597 34.59 17.06 4.28
N VAL A 598 34.31 18.36 4.11
CA VAL A 598 33.40 19.11 4.99
C VAL A 598 31.96 18.61 4.83
N ALA A 599 31.47 18.49 3.59
CA ALA A 599 30.16 17.94 3.28
C ALA A 599 30.03 16.48 3.78
N GLN A 600 31.04 15.64 3.50
CA GLN A 600 31.09 14.24 3.93
C GLN A 600 31.01 14.11 5.45
N LYS A 601 31.69 14.99 6.20
CA LYS A 601 31.58 14.99 7.66
C LYS A 601 30.18 15.41 8.11
N ALA A 602 29.62 16.46 7.50
CA ALA A 602 28.33 17.02 7.89
C ALA A 602 27.19 16.01 7.77
N VAL A 603 27.18 15.20 6.70
CA VAL A 603 26.12 14.25 6.37
C VAL A 603 26.22 12.92 7.09
N LYS A 604 27.20 12.70 7.97
CA LYS A 604 27.23 11.49 8.80
C LYS A 604 26.07 11.47 9.80
N GLU A 605 25.77 10.30 10.35
CA GLU A 605 24.89 10.24 11.52
C GLU A 605 25.48 11.08 12.67
N PRO A 606 24.64 11.71 13.52
CA PRO A 606 25.12 12.48 14.68
C PRO A 606 26.06 11.68 15.60
N LYS A 607 25.80 10.38 15.76
CA LYS A 607 26.65 9.47 16.55
C LYS A 607 28.06 9.32 15.99
N ASP A 608 28.24 9.57 14.68
CA ASP A 608 29.51 9.47 13.94
C ASP A 608 30.14 10.85 13.65
N GLY A 609 29.67 11.89 14.36
CA GLY A 609 30.20 13.25 14.28
C GLY A 609 29.63 14.11 13.15
N GLY A 610 28.50 13.70 12.56
CA GLY A 610 27.72 14.54 11.65
C GLY A 610 26.87 15.58 12.38
N ILE A 611 26.31 16.52 11.61
CA ILE A 611 25.59 17.69 12.16
C ILE A 611 24.11 17.71 11.79
N LEU A 612 23.67 16.80 10.91
CA LEU A 612 22.29 16.75 10.42
C LEU A 612 21.40 15.94 11.36
N GLY A 613 20.21 16.46 11.67
CA GLY A 613 19.11 15.64 12.16
C GLY A 613 18.54 14.75 11.04
N PRO A 614 17.64 13.82 11.36
CA PRO A 614 17.06 12.88 10.38
C PRO A 614 16.41 13.56 9.16
N ASN A 615 15.93 14.79 9.34
CA ASN A 615 15.15 15.54 8.34
C ASN A 615 15.88 16.78 7.80
N ASP A 616 17.12 16.96 8.21
CA ASP A 616 17.98 18.01 7.71
C ASP A 616 18.76 17.51 6.49
N ALA A 617 19.25 18.43 5.67
CA ALA A 617 20.06 18.09 4.51
C ALA A 617 21.14 19.15 4.24
N VAL A 618 22.16 18.78 3.49
CA VAL A 618 23.07 19.72 2.86
C VAL A 618 22.64 19.91 1.41
N PHE A 619 22.21 21.13 1.06
CA PHE A 619 22.12 21.52 -0.35
C PHE A 619 23.52 21.83 -0.84
N TYR A 620 24.01 21.08 -1.82
CA TYR A 620 25.36 21.11 -2.35
C TYR A 620 25.32 21.33 -3.86
N GLN A 621 26.09 22.28 -4.37
CA GLN A 621 26.12 22.58 -5.80
C GLN A 621 27.55 22.85 -6.29
N VAL A 622 27.86 22.34 -7.48
CA VAL A 622 29.10 22.58 -8.20
C VAL A 622 28.78 23.05 -9.61
N THR A 623 29.38 24.17 -10.01
CA THR A 623 29.21 24.78 -11.33
C THR A 623 30.60 24.97 -11.96
N PRO A 624 30.94 24.20 -13.00
CA PRO A 624 32.14 24.44 -13.80
C PRO A 624 32.06 25.78 -14.51
N ASP A 625 33.19 26.48 -14.51
CA ASP A 625 33.38 27.75 -15.17
C ASP A 625 34.14 27.54 -16.48
N TYR A 626 33.50 27.89 -17.58
CA TYR A 626 34.03 27.70 -18.93
C TYR A 626 34.31 29.06 -19.55
N ARG A 627 35.47 29.18 -20.20
CA ARG A 627 35.89 30.41 -20.89
C ARG A 627 34.84 30.92 -21.88
N ASP A 628 34.24 30.02 -22.66
CA ASP A 628 33.18 30.35 -23.62
C ASP A 628 32.26 29.14 -23.91
N SER A 629 31.29 29.33 -24.83
CA SER A 629 30.33 28.30 -25.22
C SER A 629 30.94 27.13 -25.98
N SER A 630 32.16 27.27 -26.49
CA SER A 630 32.87 26.24 -27.21
C SER A 630 33.81 25.41 -26.32
N SER A 631 34.25 25.92 -25.16
CA SER A 631 35.21 25.22 -24.28
C SER A 631 34.79 23.78 -23.94
N THR A 632 35.70 22.83 -24.00
CA THR A 632 35.43 21.43 -23.62
C THR A 632 35.87 21.13 -22.19
N ILE A 633 36.81 21.92 -21.67
CA ILE A 633 37.40 21.80 -20.33
C ILE A 633 37.14 23.10 -19.55
N PRO A 634 36.73 23.04 -18.26
CA PRO A 634 36.52 24.23 -17.45
C PRO A 634 37.85 24.80 -16.92
N GLN A 635 37.91 26.13 -16.76
CA GLN A 635 39.03 26.85 -16.10
C GLN A 635 39.02 26.66 -14.59
N GLY A 636 37.87 26.27 -14.03
CA GLY A 636 37.70 25.98 -12.62
C GLY A 636 36.28 25.56 -12.30
N VAL A 637 35.99 25.39 -11.02
CA VAL A 637 34.63 25.13 -10.53
C VAL A 637 34.30 26.06 -9.38
N THR A 638 33.06 26.53 -9.34
CA THR A 638 32.48 27.17 -8.14
C THR A 638 31.72 26.11 -7.35
N MET A 639 31.99 25.98 -6.06
CA MET A 639 31.29 25.07 -5.16
C MET A 639 30.58 25.86 -4.07
N THR A 640 29.37 25.43 -3.72
CA THR A 640 28.56 26.05 -2.66
C THR A 640 27.91 24.94 -1.84
N ALA A 641 27.78 25.12 -0.52
CA ALA A 641 27.00 24.22 0.30
C ALA A 641 26.37 24.93 1.49
N ARG A 642 25.12 24.58 1.79
CA ARG A 642 24.40 25.06 2.97
C ARG A 642 23.67 23.92 3.66
N VAL A 643 23.64 23.96 4.98
CA VAL A 643 22.76 23.12 5.78
C VAL A 643 21.37 23.73 5.70
N GLU A 644 20.38 22.92 5.38
CA GLU A 644 18.96 23.24 5.43
C GLU A 644 18.33 22.35 6.49
N ARG A 645 17.65 22.97 7.45
CA ARG A 645 17.04 22.29 8.58
C ARG A 645 15.55 22.04 8.33
N SER A 646 15.03 21.04 9.01
CA SER A 646 13.61 20.67 9.00
C SER A 646 12.67 21.73 9.56
N ASP A 647 13.17 22.64 10.40
CA ASP A 647 12.42 23.81 10.90
C ASP A 647 12.36 24.98 9.89
N GLY A 648 12.93 24.81 8.69
CA GLY A 648 12.98 25.81 7.64
C GLY A 648 14.18 26.76 7.72
N THR A 649 15.04 26.65 8.73
CA THR A 649 16.27 27.45 8.82
C THR A 649 17.34 26.95 7.84
N SER A 650 18.23 27.86 7.41
CA SER A 650 19.37 27.49 6.58
C SER A 650 20.61 28.30 6.96
N GLN A 651 21.78 27.66 6.88
CA GLN A 651 23.07 28.26 7.19
C GLN A 651 24.15 27.75 6.23
N PRO A 652 25.11 28.59 5.80
CA PRO A 652 26.25 28.13 5.01
C PRO A 652 27.02 27.01 5.73
N LEU A 653 27.33 25.94 5.00
CA LEU A 653 28.28 24.93 5.46
C LEU A 653 29.71 25.36 5.12
N PHE A 654 29.88 25.92 3.93
CA PHE A 654 31.03 26.70 3.49
C PHE A 654 30.56 27.78 2.51
N PRO A 655 31.27 28.92 2.38
CA PRO A 655 30.89 29.99 1.46
C PRO A 655 31.06 29.57 -0.01
N ASP A 656 30.67 30.42 -0.94
CA ASP A 656 30.97 30.20 -2.36
C ASP A 656 32.49 30.19 -2.57
N ILE A 657 33.02 29.05 -3.02
CA ILE A 657 34.46 28.86 -3.22
C ILE A 657 34.75 28.54 -4.68
N TYR A 658 35.77 29.20 -5.23
CA TYR A 658 36.26 28.95 -6.58
C TYR A 658 37.54 28.12 -6.53
N ILE A 659 37.59 27.05 -7.31
CA ILE A 659 38.74 26.14 -7.40
C ILE A 659 39.23 26.14 -8.85
N THR A 660 40.42 26.66 -9.07
CA THR A 660 41.04 26.70 -10.39
C THR A 660 41.42 25.31 -10.87
N ASN A 661 41.30 25.06 -12.18
CA ASN A 661 41.74 23.84 -12.84
C ASN A 661 43.22 23.93 -13.23
N THR A 662 44.04 24.40 -12.30
CA THR A 662 45.48 24.63 -12.46
C THR A 662 46.29 23.50 -11.84
N LYS A 663 47.56 23.38 -12.24
CA LYS A 663 48.51 22.47 -11.61
C LYS A 663 48.87 22.98 -10.22
N GLY A 664 48.09 22.57 -9.22
CA GLY A 664 48.18 23.10 -7.86
C GLY A 664 47.73 24.56 -7.74
N ASN A 665 48.05 25.18 -6.60
CA ASN A 665 47.67 26.55 -6.26
C ASN A 665 48.55 27.64 -6.93
N THR A 666 49.20 27.30 -8.05
CA THR A 666 50.22 28.15 -8.67
C THR A 666 49.66 29.11 -9.73
N GLY A 667 48.41 28.90 -10.18
CA GLY A 667 47.84 29.62 -11.32
C GLY A 667 48.44 29.21 -12.69
N LEU A 668 49.41 28.30 -12.70
CA LEU A 668 50.08 27.82 -13.91
C LEU A 668 49.40 26.56 -14.46
N LEU A 669 49.47 26.39 -15.78
CA LEU A 669 48.93 25.23 -16.49
C LEU A 669 47.44 25.00 -16.18
N ASP A 670 46.65 26.06 -16.33
CA ASP A 670 45.19 25.96 -16.31
C ASP A 670 44.72 25.12 -17.51
N LEU A 671 44.05 24.01 -17.21
CA LEU A 671 43.59 23.04 -18.21
C LEU A 671 42.43 23.60 -19.07
N GLY A 672 41.73 24.64 -18.61
CA GLY A 672 40.61 25.27 -19.34
C GLY A 672 41.00 26.46 -20.22
N ASN A 673 42.28 26.87 -20.22
CA ASN A 673 42.82 27.95 -21.04
C ASN A 673 43.32 27.47 -22.39
#